data_AF-A0A1G9S4M3-F1
#
_entry.id   AF-A0A1G9S4M3-F1
#
_cell.length_a   1.000
_cell.length_b   1.000
_cell.length_c   1.000
_cell.angle_alpha   90.00
_cell.angle_beta   90.00
_cell.angle_gamma   90.00
#
_symmetry.space_group_name_H-M   'P 1'
#
loop_
_entity.id
_entity.type
_entity.pdbx_description
1 polymer ?
#
loop_
_entity_poly.entity_id
_entity_poly.type
_entity_poly.pdbx_seq_one_letter_code
_entity_poly.pdbx_strand_id
1 'polypeptide(L)'
;MTAPTLLTVDDLAIHYQTGAGPVQAVDGVSFTLAPGEALGLVGESGCGKTTAAKAMLRLLPPNGQVPRGRIDFAGRDLLGLDPEAMRQVRWDEIAWISQAAMNALDPVYTVGDQILEAMSAHRKIERKAAWAHAEQLFRDVGIDPARLSAYPHEMSGGMKQRAVIAMALALDPQLIVADEPTTALDVVTQAQILSRLTKLRRERGLALMFITHDISVVVQTCDRVAVMYGGQIMETGPVREVFASPFHPYTMGLTNAFPTLEGAQRELISIPGSPPDLLDPPSGCRFAERCPFATQRCTRETPALAEVGEGRHAACHYPDQAVDFRQRAAQNATWQIAGERLGEQVQGAGSLERRMSETPILEVEGLKKYFPVEQGFLDGLRGKRQERQVHAVDDIDVDLREGEILGLAGESGSGKTTTGEMLVRLQDVTAGEIRFDGVNIAALKGPALKAFRRSAQMIFQDPYQTLNPRFTIHDIVAEPLIIHRLAEGDALEQRVVEALERAGLKPAGAYQDRFPHELSGGQRQRVAIARGIILEPRFMVADEPVSMLDVSIRAGVLNLMRRFRNELGISFVYVSHDLPTIRYVADRTAIMYLGEIVEVGPTDTLILERKHPYTQLLLDASPEPDPAVVKAPLESAGEIPSAVEPPNGCHFHTRCPKAMTHCGWEGRDVATALSEWRIQGGEIRYLGGVSVTGLTAQLALAEGADEASARDELQAILSAKHPSLWQAARIEAREGSLGVVFSAQASPKRRLIAREHSVACYLYEEVGTA
;
A
#
# COMPACT_ATOMS: atom_id res chain seq x y z
N MET A 1 -9.66 38.44 10.96
CA MET A 1 -9.48 38.60 9.50
C MET A 1 -9.50 37.19 8.93
N THR A 2 -10.48 36.86 8.10
CA THR A 2 -10.55 35.54 7.44
C THR A 2 -9.29 35.35 6.61
N ALA A 3 -8.63 34.20 6.75
CA ALA A 3 -7.47 33.87 5.93
C ALA A 3 -7.85 33.96 4.44
N PRO A 4 -6.96 34.46 3.56
CA PRO A 4 -7.24 34.51 2.14
C PRO A 4 -7.50 33.09 1.60
N THR A 5 -8.54 32.92 0.78
CA THR A 5 -8.87 31.63 0.15
C THR A 5 -8.09 31.48 -1.16
N LEU A 6 -7.43 30.35 -1.37
CA LEU A 6 -6.71 30.04 -2.61
C LEU A 6 -7.62 29.39 -3.66
N LEU A 7 -8.39 28.39 -3.25
CA LEU A 7 -9.35 27.67 -4.09
C LEU A 7 -10.72 27.67 -3.43
N THR A 8 -11.75 28.03 -4.20
CA THR A 8 -13.16 27.89 -3.83
C THR A 8 -13.84 27.03 -4.88
N VAL A 9 -14.47 25.95 -4.42
CA VAL A 9 -15.39 25.13 -5.21
C VAL A 9 -16.77 25.36 -4.64
N ASP A 10 -17.72 25.76 -5.48
CA ASP A 10 -19.08 26.09 -5.04
C ASP A 10 -20.14 25.45 -5.93
N ASP A 11 -21.10 24.75 -5.31
CA ASP A 11 -22.21 24.00 -5.92
C ASP A 11 -21.78 23.18 -7.16
N LEU A 12 -20.60 22.55 -7.09
CA LEU A 12 -20.05 21.82 -8.22
C LEU A 12 -20.90 20.58 -8.48
N ALA A 13 -21.43 20.48 -9.70
CA ALA A 13 -22.07 19.27 -10.20
C ALA A 13 -21.41 18.81 -11.49
N ILE A 14 -21.25 17.51 -11.65
CA ILE A 14 -20.58 16.90 -12.80
C ILE A 14 -21.39 15.68 -13.25
N HIS A 15 -21.83 15.70 -14.50
CA HIS A 15 -22.58 14.61 -15.11
C HIS A 15 -21.78 13.95 -16.24
N TYR A 16 -21.74 12.62 -16.27
CA TYR A 16 -21.24 11.88 -17.42
C TYR A 16 -22.39 11.39 -18.29
N GLN A 17 -22.34 11.68 -19.58
CA GLN A 17 -23.29 11.15 -20.55
C GLN A 17 -22.94 9.68 -20.84
N THR A 18 -23.91 8.78 -20.63
CA THR A 18 -23.80 7.36 -20.95
C THR A 18 -25.00 6.90 -21.78
N GLY A 19 -24.91 5.72 -22.39
CA GLY A 19 -26.03 5.15 -23.15
C GLY A 19 -27.28 4.87 -22.30
N ALA A 20 -27.13 4.70 -20.98
CA ALA A 20 -28.22 4.48 -20.03
C ALA A 20 -28.82 5.79 -19.47
N GLY A 21 -28.17 6.94 -19.71
CA GLY A 21 -28.57 8.23 -19.16
C GLY A 21 -27.40 9.00 -18.53
N PRO A 22 -27.65 10.19 -17.97
CA PRO A 22 -26.63 11.01 -17.30
C PRO A 22 -26.32 10.45 -15.91
N VAL A 23 -25.06 10.05 -15.69
CA VAL A 23 -24.54 9.66 -14.37
C VAL A 23 -24.19 10.91 -13.58
N GLN A 24 -24.82 11.12 -12.42
CA GLN A 24 -24.58 12.25 -11.53
C GLN A 24 -23.37 11.97 -10.62
N ALA A 25 -22.17 12.11 -11.16
CA ALA A 25 -20.92 11.71 -10.48
C ALA A 25 -20.54 12.64 -9.30
N VAL A 26 -20.85 13.92 -9.41
CA VAL A 26 -20.67 14.93 -8.36
C VAL A 26 -21.91 15.81 -8.37
N ASP A 27 -22.44 16.17 -7.20
CA ASP A 27 -23.73 16.84 -7.10
C ASP A 27 -23.78 17.80 -5.90
N GLY A 28 -23.52 19.09 -6.14
CA GLY A 28 -23.61 20.13 -5.12
C GLY A 28 -22.45 20.13 -4.13
N VAL A 29 -21.24 19.86 -4.60
CA VAL A 29 -20.04 19.87 -3.77
C VAL A 29 -19.52 21.30 -3.61
N SER A 30 -19.41 21.76 -2.36
CA SER A 30 -18.79 23.05 -2.00
C SER A 30 -17.70 22.85 -0.95
N PHE A 31 -16.53 23.46 -1.17
CA PHE A 31 -15.46 23.55 -0.17
C PHE A 31 -14.44 24.63 -0.55
N THR A 32 -13.61 24.99 0.43
CA THR A 32 -12.54 25.99 0.28
C THR A 32 -11.21 25.43 0.76
N LEU A 33 -10.13 25.93 0.16
CA LEU A 33 -8.75 25.64 0.52
C LEU A 33 -7.95 26.94 0.62
N ALA A 34 -7.30 27.15 1.76
CA ALA A 34 -6.42 28.29 2.01
C ALA A 34 -4.97 28.01 1.53
N PRO A 35 -4.16 29.06 1.28
CA PRO A 35 -2.73 28.89 1.05
C PRO A 35 -2.04 28.14 2.20
N GLY A 36 -1.17 27.18 1.86
CA GLY A 36 -0.44 26.36 2.84
C GLY A 36 -1.26 25.29 3.58
N GLU A 37 -2.59 25.28 3.42
CA GLU A 37 -3.49 24.28 4.01
C GLU A 37 -3.40 22.96 3.24
N ALA A 38 -3.52 21.84 3.95
CA ALA A 38 -3.81 20.53 3.37
C ALA A 38 -5.25 20.10 3.62
N LEU A 39 -6.00 19.86 2.55
CA LEU A 39 -7.36 19.33 2.58
C LEU A 39 -7.38 17.89 2.04
N GLY A 40 -7.83 16.96 2.88
CA GLY A 40 -8.10 15.59 2.48
C GLY A 40 -9.49 15.46 1.87
N LEU A 41 -9.62 14.85 0.69
CA LEU A 41 -10.91 14.45 0.11
C LEU A 41 -11.00 12.92 0.16
N VAL A 42 -11.88 12.40 1.02
CA VAL A 42 -11.96 10.96 1.33
C VAL A 42 -13.34 10.38 1.06
N GLY A 43 -13.42 9.08 0.84
CA GLY A 43 -14.68 8.37 0.63
C GLY A 43 -14.47 7.06 -0.11
N GLU A 44 -15.52 6.25 -0.22
CA GLU A 44 -15.52 4.99 -0.98
C GLU A 44 -15.20 5.23 -2.48
N SER A 45 -14.72 4.20 -3.18
CA SER A 45 -14.47 4.25 -4.61
C SER A 45 -15.74 4.62 -5.38
N GLY A 46 -15.56 5.37 -6.47
CA GLY A 46 -16.68 5.84 -7.29
C GLY A 46 -17.52 6.98 -6.69
N CYS A 47 -17.22 7.50 -5.50
CA CYS A 47 -18.03 8.58 -4.91
C CYS A 47 -17.84 9.97 -5.55
N GLY A 48 -16.90 10.12 -6.50
CA GLY A 48 -16.71 11.34 -7.29
C GLY A 48 -15.42 12.14 -7.03
N LYS A 49 -14.50 11.67 -6.17
CA LYS A 49 -13.29 12.42 -5.73
C LYS A 49 -12.38 12.84 -6.90
N THR A 50 -11.91 11.86 -7.67
CA THR A 50 -11.10 12.08 -8.89
C THR A 50 -11.86 12.90 -9.93
N THR A 51 -13.18 12.73 -10.02
CA THR A 51 -14.02 13.50 -10.95
C THR A 51 -14.04 14.99 -10.58
N ALA A 52 -14.19 15.32 -9.29
CA ALA A 52 -14.10 16.69 -8.80
C ALA A 52 -12.71 17.29 -9.12
N ALA A 53 -11.64 16.55 -8.85
CA ALA A 53 -10.28 16.98 -9.17
C ALA A 53 -10.06 17.22 -10.68
N LYS A 54 -10.58 16.32 -11.53
CA LYS A 54 -10.54 16.47 -13.00
C LYS A 54 -11.24 17.73 -13.46
N ALA A 55 -12.38 18.08 -12.87
CA ALA A 55 -13.09 19.30 -13.20
C ALA A 55 -12.28 20.57 -12.86
N MET A 56 -11.61 20.61 -11.70
CA MET A 56 -10.79 21.76 -11.30
C MET A 56 -9.70 22.08 -12.32
N LEU A 57 -9.12 21.06 -12.95
CA LEU A 57 -8.10 21.22 -13.97
C LEU A 57 -8.65 21.16 -15.40
N ARG A 58 -9.98 21.11 -15.59
CA ARG A 58 -10.66 20.94 -16.88
C ARG A 58 -10.17 19.75 -17.70
N LEU A 59 -9.92 18.63 -17.03
CA LEU A 59 -9.47 17.36 -17.59
C LEU A 59 -10.59 16.30 -17.65
N LEU A 60 -11.85 16.73 -17.60
CA LEU A 60 -12.98 15.84 -17.84
C LEU A 60 -12.93 15.30 -19.28
N PRO A 61 -13.23 14.00 -19.49
CA PRO A 61 -13.36 13.45 -20.83
C PRO A 61 -14.54 14.10 -21.58
N PRO A 62 -14.63 13.92 -22.92
CA PRO A 62 -15.66 14.58 -23.74
C PRO A 62 -17.11 14.32 -23.33
N ASN A 63 -17.39 13.20 -22.65
CA ASN A 63 -18.71 12.87 -22.14
C ASN A 63 -19.00 13.44 -20.74
N GLY A 64 -18.04 14.07 -20.08
CA GLY A 64 -18.20 14.74 -18.78
C GLY A 64 -18.54 16.21 -18.95
N GLN A 65 -19.58 16.68 -18.25
CA GLN A 65 -20.04 18.05 -18.30
C GLN A 65 -20.21 18.61 -16.89
N VAL A 66 -19.99 19.92 -16.74
CA VAL A 66 -20.24 20.68 -15.50
C VAL A 66 -21.53 21.49 -15.70
N PRO A 67 -22.72 20.92 -15.42
CA PRO A 67 -23.99 21.62 -15.65
C PRO A 67 -24.21 22.81 -14.72
N ARG A 68 -23.60 22.81 -13.53
CA ARG A 68 -23.64 23.90 -12.56
C ARG A 68 -22.41 23.89 -11.65
N GLY A 69 -22.23 25.01 -10.98
CA GLY A 69 -21.14 25.25 -10.03
C GLY A 69 -20.04 26.14 -10.58
N ARG A 70 -19.13 26.53 -9.69
CA ARG A 70 -18.04 27.45 -9.96
C ARG A 70 -16.75 26.96 -9.31
N ILE A 71 -15.63 27.19 -9.97
CA ILE A 71 -14.29 26.85 -9.46
C ILE A 71 -13.42 28.08 -9.57
N ASP A 72 -13.23 28.79 -8.46
CA ASP A 72 -12.38 29.98 -8.39
C ASP A 72 -11.01 29.62 -7.82
N PHE A 73 -9.94 29.96 -8.53
CA PHE A 73 -8.57 29.81 -8.07
C PHE A 73 -7.83 31.14 -8.13
N ALA A 74 -7.30 31.58 -6.98
CA ALA A 74 -6.68 32.89 -6.80
C ALA A 74 -7.54 34.05 -7.36
N GLY A 75 -8.87 33.95 -7.17
CA GLY A 75 -9.84 34.95 -7.64
C GLY A 75 -10.25 34.85 -9.12
N ARG A 76 -9.80 33.84 -9.85
CA ARG A 76 -10.17 33.59 -11.27
C ARG A 76 -11.06 32.36 -11.39
N ASP A 77 -12.18 32.49 -12.10
CA ASP A 77 -13.03 31.33 -12.45
C ASP A 77 -12.34 30.48 -13.52
N LEU A 78 -11.95 29.27 -13.15
CA LEU A 78 -11.23 28.33 -14.02
C LEU A 78 -12.11 27.78 -15.13
N LEU A 79 -13.43 27.63 -14.92
CA LEU A 79 -14.34 27.05 -15.90
C LEU A 79 -14.53 27.97 -17.11
N GLY A 80 -14.46 29.29 -16.89
CA GLY A 80 -14.59 30.32 -17.91
C GLY A 80 -13.31 30.63 -18.72
N LEU A 81 -12.16 30.04 -18.36
CA LEU A 81 -10.90 30.30 -19.07
C LEU A 81 -10.91 29.75 -20.50
N ASP A 82 -10.18 30.39 -21.41
CA ASP A 82 -9.87 29.79 -22.71
C ASP A 82 -8.79 28.69 -22.56
N PRO A 83 -8.55 27.86 -23.60
CA PRO A 83 -7.56 26.78 -23.52
C PRO A 83 -6.12 27.24 -23.25
N GLU A 84 -5.71 28.43 -23.70
CA GLU A 84 -4.35 28.92 -23.52
C GLU A 84 -4.15 29.47 -22.10
N ALA A 85 -5.12 30.21 -21.57
CA ALA A 85 -5.13 30.65 -20.18
C ALA A 85 -5.15 29.44 -19.22
N MET A 86 -5.94 28.40 -19.52
CA MET A 86 -5.95 27.18 -18.72
C MET A 86 -4.61 26.43 -18.79
N ARG A 87 -3.90 26.49 -19.93
CA ARG A 87 -2.55 25.92 -20.06
C ARG A 87 -1.56 26.59 -19.11
N GLN A 88 -1.68 27.89 -18.87
CA GLN A 88 -0.83 28.61 -17.91
C GLN A 88 -1.18 28.26 -16.45
N VAL A 89 -2.42 27.86 -16.15
CA VAL A 89 -2.80 27.41 -14.81
C VAL A 89 -2.26 26.00 -14.52
N ARG A 90 -2.40 25.09 -15.50
CA ARG A 90 -1.94 23.72 -15.36
C ARG A 90 -0.42 23.69 -15.21
N TRP A 91 0.07 22.88 -14.28
CA TRP A 91 1.49 22.69 -13.96
C TRP A 91 2.20 23.89 -13.31
N ASP A 92 2.00 25.11 -13.81
CA ASP A 92 2.67 26.31 -13.25
C ASP A 92 2.03 26.75 -11.94
N GLU A 93 0.69 26.79 -11.87
CA GLU A 93 -0.01 27.24 -10.66
C GLU A 93 -0.66 26.08 -9.89
N ILE A 94 -1.18 25.09 -10.61
CA ILE A 94 -1.77 23.88 -10.07
C ILE A 94 -1.13 22.65 -10.71
N ALA A 95 -0.41 21.86 -9.92
CA ALA A 95 0.18 20.60 -10.37
C ALA A 95 -0.69 19.40 -10.00
N TRP A 96 -0.68 18.37 -10.85
CA TRP A 96 -1.40 17.12 -10.64
C TRP A 96 -0.40 15.98 -10.43
N ILE A 97 -0.54 15.21 -9.33
CA ILE A 97 0.06 13.89 -9.16
C ILE A 97 -1.04 12.83 -9.31
N SER A 98 -1.00 12.05 -10.40
CA SER A 98 -2.14 11.20 -10.78
C SER A 98 -2.11 9.84 -10.13
N GLN A 99 -3.28 9.20 -10.08
CA GLN A 99 -3.37 7.78 -9.75
C GLN A 99 -2.51 7.00 -10.75
N ALA A 100 -1.77 6.00 -10.26
CA ALA A 100 -0.79 5.25 -11.04
C ALA A 100 0.30 6.11 -11.72
N ALA A 101 0.69 7.24 -11.10
CA ALA A 101 1.74 8.14 -11.57
C ALA A 101 3.05 7.44 -11.99
N MET A 102 3.38 6.28 -11.40
CA MET A 102 4.52 5.45 -11.83
C MET A 102 4.50 5.05 -13.32
N ASN A 103 3.32 5.00 -13.94
CA ASN A 103 3.13 4.70 -15.36
C ASN A 103 3.02 5.97 -16.23
N ALA A 104 3.10 7.16 -15.64
CA ALA A 104 2.98 8.44 -16.35
C ALA A 104 4.30 8.87 -17.02
N LEU A 105 5.44 8.34 -16.56
CA LEU A 105 6.75 8.63 -17.17
C LEU A 105 6.88 7.89 -18.51
N ASP A 106 7.36 8.60 -19.53
CA ASP A 106 7.63 8.01 -20.83
C ASP A 106 8.88 7.10 -20.74
N PRO A 107 8.77 5.79 -21.03
CA PRO A 107 9.87 4.84 -20.85
C PRO A 107 11.04 5.04 -21.83
N VAL A 108 10.88 5.82 -22.90
CA VAL A 108 11.92 6.03 -23.92
C VAL A 108 12.74 7.31 -23.75
N TYR A 109 12.37 8.17 -22.79
CA TYR A 109 13.13 9.38 -22.44
C TYR A 109 13.76 9.25 -21.06
N THR A 110 14.88 9.97 -20.84
CA THR A 110 15.44 10.09 -19.49
C THR A 110 14.49 10.90 -18.61
N VAL A 111 14.52 10.64 -17.31
CA VAL A 111 13.64 11.36 -16.36
C VAL A 111 13.99 12.86 -16.29
N GLY A 112 15.28 13.20 -16.37
CA GLY A 112 15.73 14.59 -16.41
C GLY A 112 15.20 15.34 -17.64
N ASP A 113 15.24 14.74 -18.82
CA ASP A 113 14.71 15.38 -20.03
C ASP A 113 13.20 15.66 -19.93
N GLN A 114 12.43 14.73 -19.35
CA GLN A 114 10.98 14.92 -19.12
C GLN A 114 10.69 16.08 -18.15
N ILE A 115 11.49 16.23 -17.09
CA ILE A 115 11.38 17.36 -16.15
C ILE A 115 11.73 18.69 -16.84
N LEU A 116 12.79 18.69 -17.66
CA LEU A 116 13.20 19.86 -18.43
C LEU A 116 12.16 20.27 -19.47
N GLU A 117 11.51 19.30 -20.11
CA GLU A 117 10.41 19.53 -21.04
C GLU A 117 9.25 20.23 -20.33
N ALA A 118 8.84 19.75 -19.15
CA ALA A 118 7.78 20.38 -18.36
C ALA A 118 8.10 21.85 -18.03
N MET A 119 9.35 22.15 -17.64
CA MET A 119 9.77 23.53 -17.38
C MET A 119 9.77 24.40 -18.64
N SER A 120 10.35 23.88 -19.73
CA SER A 120 10.54 24.63 -20.98
C SER A 120 9.23 24.87 -21.73
N ALA A 121 8.22 24.03 -21.49
CA ALA A 121 6.89 24.18 -22.05
C ALA A 121 6.14 25.41 -21.51
N HIS A 122 6.54 25.97 -20.36
CA HIS A 122 5.83 27.06 -19.68
C HIS A 122 6.70 28.29 -19.47
N ARG A 123 8.01 28.13 -19.24
CA ARG A 123 8.94 29.23 -18.97
C ARG A 123 10.12 29.23 -19.95
N LYS A 124 10.61 30.41 -20.28
CA LYS A 124 11.88 30.58 -21.02
C LYS A 124 13.04 30.38 -20.03
N ILE A 125 13.48 29.13 -19.87
CA ILE A 125 14.60 28.77 -19.02
C ILE A 125 15.74 28.20 -19.86
N GLU A 126 16.98 28.58 -19.56
CA GLU A 126 18.16 27.99 -20.19
C GLU A 126 18.32 26.54 -19.73
N ARG A 127 18.65 25.61 -20.64
CA ARG A 127 18.82 24.18 -20.32
C ARG A 127 19.74 23.95 -19.11
N LYS A 128 20.83 24.73 -18.98
CA LYS A 128 21.78 24.62 -17.86
C LYS A 128 21.12 24.96 -16.51
N ALA A 129 20.33 26.03 -16.47
CA ALA A 129 19.61 26.43 -15.27
C ALA A 129 18.48 25.44 -14.92
N ALA A 130 17.75 24.95 -15.94
CA ALA A 130 16.72 23.94 -15.76
C ALA A 130 17.28 22.63 -15.21
N TRP A 131 18.44 22.18 -15.71
CA TRP A 131 19.13 21.01 -15.20
C TRP A 131 19.56 21.18 -13.74
N ALA A 132 20.17 22.31 -13.39
CA ALA A 132 20.56 22.59 -12.00
C ALA A 132 19.35 22.62 -11.05
N HIS A 133 18.21 23.13 -11.53
CA HIS A 133 16.95 23.09 -10.77
C HIS A 133 16.41 21.66 -10.63
N ALA A 134 16.46 20.84 -11.69
CA ALA A 134 16.09 19.42 -11.64
C ALA A 134 16.96 18.62 -10.66
N GLU A 135 18.27 18.91 -10.58
CA GLU A 135 19.17 18.30 -9.57
C GLU A 135 18.73 18.66 -8.15
N GLN A 136 18.32 19.91 -7.92
CA GLN A 136 17.81 20.31 -6.61
C GLN A 136 16.49 19.61 -6.28
N LEU A 137 15.57 19.53 -7.23
CA LEU A 137 14.30 18.81 -7.04
C LEU A 137 14.53 17.34 -6.72
N PHE A 138 15.50 16.69 -7.37
CA PHE A 138 15.89 15.31 -7.05
C PHE A 138 16.40 15.17 -5.61
N ARG A 139 17.27 16.09 -5.14
CA ARG A 139 17.69 16.11 -3.73
C ARG A 139 16.51 16.26 -2.78
N ASP A 140 15.62 17.20 -3.06
CA ASP A 140 14.42 17.48 -2.25
C ASP A 140 13.52 16.25 -2.11
N VAL A 141 13.31 15.51 -3.20
CA VAL A 141 12.54 14.25 -3.19
C VAL A 141 13.38 13.03 -2.78
N GLY A 142 14.66 13.19 -2.45
CA GLY A 142 15.51 12.10 -1.94
C GLY A 142 15.97 11.11 -3.01
N ILE A 143 16.24 11.60 -4.22
CA ILE A 143 16.86 10.85 -5.30
C ILE A 143 18.24 11.47 -5.57
N ASP A 144 19.26 10.64 -5.78
CA ASP A 144 20.58 11.10 -6.21
C ASP A 144 20.45 11.84 -7.55
N PRO A 145 20.91 13.10 -7.67
CA PRO A 145 20.91 13.85 -8.92
C PRO A 145 21.52 13.11 -10.12
N ALA A 146 22.47 12.19 -9.88
CA ALA A 146 23.04 11.35 -10.92
C ALA A 146 22.00 10.45 -11.64
N ARG A 147 20.82 10.26 -11.05
CA ARG A 147 19.71 9.50 -11.65
C ARG A 147 18.86 10.30 -12.64
N LEU A 148 19.12 11.60 -12.84
CA LEU A 148 18.41 12.37 -13.87
C LEU A 148 18.62 11.80 -15.27
N SER A 149 19.78 11.22 -15.54
CA SER A 149 20.07 10.56 -16.83
C SER A 149 19.52 9.14 -16.93
N ALA A 150 18.88 8.61 -15.88
CA ALA A 150 18.29 7.28 -15.90
C ALA A 150 16.97 7.27 -16.66
N TYR A 151 16.66 6.15 -17.29
CA TYR A 151 15.35 5.87 -17.86
C TYR A 151 14.40 5.36 -16.77
N PRO A 152 13.07 5.52 -16.94
CA PRO A 152 12.12 5.04 -15.94
C PRO A 152 12.28 3.55 -15.62
N HIS A 153 12.56 2.69 -16.60
CA HIS A 153 12.72 1.25 -16.37
C HIS A 153 13.97 0.87 -15.54
N GLU A 154 14.90 1.81 -15.35
CA GLU A 154 16.09 1.66 -14.50
C GLU A 154 15.84 2.11 -13.04
N MET A 155 14.65 2.64 -12.74
CA MET A 155 14.26 3.17 -11.44
C MET A 155 13.26 2.25 -10.74
N SER A 156 13.36 2.15 -9.40
CA SER A 156 12.37 1.46 -8.59
C SER A 156 11.01 2.18 -8.64
N GLY A 157 9.94 1.49 -8.24
CA GLY A 157 8.60 2.09 -8.22
C GLY A 157 8.52 3.34 -7.34
N GLY A 158 9.10 3.29 -6.13
CA GLY A 158 9.20 4.44 -5.24
C GLY A 158 10.03 5.59 -5.84
N MET A 159 11.14 5.29 -6.52
CA MET A 159 11.93 6.31 -7.23
C MET A 159 11.13 6.97 -8.36
N LYS A 160 10.39 6.20 -9.16
CA LYS A 160 9.50 6.75 -10.20
C LYS A 160 8.47 7.69 -9.60
N GLN A 161 7.84 7.29 -8.50
CA GLN A 161 6.85 8.13 -7.83
C GLN A 161 7.48 9.45 -7.33
N ARG A 162 8.65 9.38 -6.68
CA ARG A 162 9.40 10.56 -6.23
C ARG A 162 9.84 11.45 -7.41
N ALA A 163 10.21 10.86 -8.54
CA ALA A 163 10.51 11.62 -9.76
C ALA A 163 9.28 12.35 -10.32
N VAL A 164 8.10 11.74 -10.29
CA VAL A 164 6.85 12.43 -10.67
C VAL A 164 6.53 13.58 -9.72
N ILE A 165 6.78 13.41 -8.41
CA ILE A 165 6.64 14.50 -7.43
C ILE A 165 7.61 15.65 -7.75
N ALA A 166 8.87 15.33 -8.07
CA ALA A 166 9.85 16.34 -8.50
C ALA A 166 9.39 17.07 -9.77
N MET A 167 8.84 16.34 -10.75
CA MET A 167 8.29 16.92 -11.98
C MET A 167 7.07 17.82 -11.72
N ALA A 168 6.19 17.45 -10.79
CA ALA A 168 5.06 18.28 -10.35
C ALA A 168 5.50 19.57 -9.65
N LEU A 169 6.64 19.54 -8.96
CA LEU A 169 7.23 20.69 -8.26
C LEU A 169 8.12 21.56 -9.16
N ALA A 170 8.31 21.18 -10.43
CA ALA A 170 9.26 21.80 -11.34
C ALA A 170 9.04 23.30 -11.62
N LEU A 171 7.82 23.79 -11.39
CA LEU A 171 7.43 25.18 -11.62
C LEU A 171 7.00 25.92 -10.35
N ASP A 172 7.25 25.33 -9.17
CA ASP A 172 6.85 25.89 -7.87
C ASP A 172 5.33 26.20 -7.78
N PRO A 173 4.45 25.20 -7.96
CA PRO A 173 3.01 25.42 -7.97
C PRO A 173 2.49 25.90 -6.61
N GLN A 174 1.42 26.70 -6.64
CA GLN A 174 0.72 27.15 -5.44
C GLN A 174 -0.18 26.06 -4.85
N LEU A 175 -0.67 25.14 -5.69
CA LEU A 175 -1.51 24.01 -5.29
C LEU A 175 -1.01 22.70 -5.91
N ILE A 176 -0.91 21.66 -5.11
CA ILE A 176 -0.76 20.28 -5.59
C ILE A 176 -2.06 19.53 -5.36
N VAL A 177 -2.59 18.94 -6.42
CA VAL A 177 -3.66 17.95 -6.36
C VAL A 177 -3.02 16.57 -6.44
N ALA A 178 -3.02 15.84 -5.33
CA ALA A 178 -2.45 14.50 -5.24
C ALA A 178 -3.56 13.46 -5.18
N ASP A 179 -3.79 12.76 -6.30
CA ASP A 179 -4.84 11.75 -6.44
C ASP A 179 -4.27 10.35 -6.24
N GLU A 180 -4.51 9.77 -5.06
CA GLU A 180 -3.99 8.47 -4.65
C GLU A 180 -2.46 8.31 -4.90
N PRO A 181 -1.63 9.27 -4.41
CA PRO A 181 -0.23 9.37 -4.79
C PRO A 181 0.66 8.26 -4.21
N THR A 182 0.13 7.39 -3.35
CA THR A 182 0.88 6.31 -2.71
C THR A 182 0.27 4.93 -2.94
N THR A 183 -0.78 4.83 -3.75
CA THR A 183 -1.39 3.54 -4.08
C THR A 183 -0.37 2.61 -4.77
N ALA A 184 -0.44 1.32 -4.45
CA ALA A 184 0.47 0.26 -4.93
C ALA A 184 1.94 0.37 -4.47
N LEU A 185 2.21 1.16 -3.44
CA LEU A 185 3.50 1.19 -2.74
C LEU A 185 3.41 0.45 -1.40
N ASP A 186 4.54 -0.08 -0.93
CA ASP A 186 4.62 -0.63 0.42
C ASP A 186 4.53 0.48 1.50
N VAL A 187 4.22 0.09 2.73
CA VAL A 187 4.00 1.02 3.85
C VAL A 187 5.20 1.92 4.15
N VAL A 188 6.43 1.45 3.96
CA VAL A 188 7.64 2.22 4.26
C VAL A 188 7.86 3.28 3.19
N THR A 189 7.82 2.88 1.91
CA THR A 189 7.93 3.81 0.78
C THR A 189 6.80 4.84 0.80
N GLN A 190 5.56 4.42 1.11
CA GLN A 190 4.43 5.32 1.32
C GLN A 190 4.73 6.36 2.40
N ALA A 191 5.14 5.94 3.61
CA ALA A 191 5.42 6.85 4.71
C ALA A 191 6.53 7.86 4.36
N GLN A 192 7.59 7.44 3.67
CA GLN A 192 8.65 8.32 3.19
C GLN A 192 8.14 9.38 2.23
N ILE A 193 7.32 8.99 1.24
CA ILE A 193 6.76 9.91 0.25
C ILE A 193 5.84 10.93 0.92
N LEU A 194 4.96 10.50 1.82
CA LEU A 194 4.04 11.38 2.54
C LEU A 194 4.80 12.36 3.45
N SER A 195 5.83 11.88 4.15
CA SER A 195 6.70 12.72 4.99
C SER A 195 7.37 13.82 4.17
N ARG A 196 7.93 13.47 3.01
CA ARG A 196 8.57 14.44 2.09
C ARG A 196 7.57 15.42 1.50
N LEU A 197 6.41 14.96 1.03
CA LEU A 197 5.38 15.84 0.50
C LEU A 197 4.90 16.84 1.56
N THR A 198 4.73 16.38 2.80
CA THR A 198 4.34 17.25 3.93
C THR A 198 5.43 18.26 4.28
N LYS A 199 6.71 17.85 4.23
CA LYS A 199 7.85 18.74 4.43
C LYS A 199 7.92 19.81 3.35
N LEU A 200 7.85 19.41 2.08
CA LEU A 200 7.88 20.31 0.93
C LEU A 200 6.70 21.28 0.95
N ARG A 201 5.51 20.81 1.34
CA ARG A 201 4.32 21.66 1.57
C ARG A 201 4.63 22.80 2.53
N ARG A 202 5.22 22.48 3.68
CA ARG A 202 5.54 23.45 4.74
C ARG A 202 6.66 24.39 4.35
N GLU A 203 7.73 23.88 3.75
CA GLU A 203 8.90 24.67 3.35
C GLU A 203 8.59 25.66 2.22
N ARG A 204 7.74 25.26 1.26
CA ARG A 204 7.38 26.08 0.10
C ARG A 204 6.08 26.87 0.25
N GLY A 205 5.32 26.62 1.32
CA GLY A 205 4.04 27.29 1.58
C GLY A 205 2.92 26.96 0.58
N LEU A 206 3.06 25.85 -0.17
CA LEU A 206 2.05 25.41 -1.15
C LEU A 206 0.86 24.75 -0.46
N ALA A 207 -0.32 24.89 -1.05
CA ALA A 207 -1.51 24.17 -0.62
C ALA A 207 -1.53 22.75 -1.18
N LEU A 208 -2.18 21.82 -0.47
CA LEU A 208 -2.28 20.42 -0.86
C LEU A 208 -3.74 19.96 -0.83
N MET A 209 -4.26 19.47 -1.96
CA MET A 209 -5.48 18.68 -1.97
C MET A 209 -5.10 17.21 -2.10
N PHE A 210 -5.33 16.44 -1.04
CA PHE A 210 -4.93 15.03 -0.95
C PHE A 210 -6.15 14.13 -1.09
N ILE A 211 -6.21 13.33 -2.15
CA ILE A 211 -7.34 12.43 -2.42
C ILE A 211 -6.89 11.01 -2.12
N THR A 212 -7.63 10.32 -1.26
CA THR A 212 -7.37 8.92 -0.91
C THR A 212 -8.63 8.27 -0.37
N HIS A 213 -8.64 6.94 -0.30
CA HIS A 213 -9.63 6.17 0.42
C HIS A 213 -9.13 5.73 1.81
N ASP A 214 -7.87 5.97 2.15
CA ASP A 214 -7.27 5.62 3.45
C ASP A 214 -7.32 6.80 4.45
N ILE A 215 -8.16 6.66 5.47
CA ILE A 215 -8.32 7.67 6.54
C ILE A 215 -7.03 7.87 7.31
N SER A 216 -6.29 6.79 7.56
CA SER A 216 -5.07 6.79 8.37
C SER A 216 -4.01 7.71 7.76
N VAL A 217 -3.91 7.71 6.42
CA VAL A 217 -3.04 8.62 5.66
C VAL A 217 -3.51 10.08 5.79
N VAL A 218 -4.81 10.34 5.72
CA VAL A 218 -5.36 11.71 5.81
C VAL A 218 -5.17 12.30 7.20
N VAL A 219 -5.41 11.53 8.26
CA VAL A 219 -5.18 11.94 9.66
C VAL A 219 -3.72 12.38 9.87
N GLN A 220 -2.77 11.73 9.19
CA GLN A 220 -1.35 12.03 9.31
C GLN A 220 -0.90 13.25 8.47
N THR A 221 -1.55 13.49 7.33
CA THR A 221 -1.02 14.41 6.29
C THR A 221 -1.82 15.71 6.13
N CYS A 222 -3.10 15.70 6.47
CA CYS A 222 -4.02 16.80 6.19
C CYS A 222 -4.35 17.61 7.44
N ASP A 223 -4.74 18.87 7.25
CA ASP A 223 -5.20 19.75 8.32
C ASP A 223 -6.73 19.66 8.45
N ARG A 224 -7.44 19.63 7.31
CA ARG A 224 -8.89 19.47 7.20
C ARG A 224 -9.26 18.29 6.30
N VAL A 225 -10.50 17.82 6.43
CA VAL A 225 -11.06 16.74 5.61
C VAL A 225 -12.44 17.11 5.07
N ALA A 226 -12.76 16.61 3.88
CA ALA A 226 -14.10 16.52 3.31
C ALA A 226 -14.40 15.05 3.01
N VAL A 227 -15.37 14.49 3.72
CA VAL A 227 -15.82 13.09 3.58
C VAL A 227 -16.94 13.07 2.54
N MET A 228 -16.74 12.35 1.45
CA MET A 228 -17.60 12.35 0.27
C MET A 228 -18.27 10.99 0.06
N TYR A 229 -19.56 10.99 -0.24
CA TYR A 229 -20.35 9.79 -0.49
C TYR A 229 -21.41 10.05 -1.56
N GLY A 230 -21.54 9.17 -2.55
CA GLY A 230 -22.57 9.27 -3.59
C GLY A 230 -22.63 10.65 -4.28
N GLY A 231 -21.48 11.23 -4.62
CA GLY A 231 -21.37 12.53 -5.28
C GLY A 231 -21.48 13.76 -4.38
N GLN A 232 -21.68 13.61 -3.06
CA GLN A 232 -21.93 14.70 -2.12
C GLN A 232 -20.96 14.70 -0.92
N ILE A 233 -20.68 15.87 -0.33
CA ILE A 233 -19.96 15.97 0.95
C ILE A 233 -20.92 15.64 2.09
N MET A 234 -20.56 14.62 2.88
CA MET A 234 -21.30 14.17 4.06
C MET A 234 -20.85 14.88 5.33
N GLU A 235 -19.56 15.16 5.46
CA GLU A 235 -18.99 15.79 6.65
C GLU A 235 -17.67 16.50 6.30
N THR A 236 -17.41 17.67 6.90
CA THR A 236 -16.13 18.39 6.73
C THR A 236 -15.73 19.12 8.01
N GLY A 237 -14.43 19.29 8.25
CA GLY A 237 -13.88 19.98 9.40
C GLY A 237 -12.41 19.65 9.63
N PRO A 238 -11.83 20.08 10.77
CA PRO A 238 -10.50 19.65 11.19
C PRO A 238 -10.40 18.13 11.24
N VAL A 239 -9.38 17.56 10.58
CA VAL A 239 -9.31 16.11 10.31
C VAL A 239 -9.44 15.28 11.59
N ARG A 240 -8.73 15.68 12.64
CA ARG A 240 -8.68 14.96 13.92
C ARG A 240 -10.03 15.00 14.64
N GLU A 241 -10.74 16.11 14.56
CA GLU A 241 -12.04 16.27 15.22
C GLU A 241 -13.15 15.48 14.53
N VAL A 242 -13.12 15.47 13.19
CA VAL A 242 -14.07 14.72 12.36
C VAL A 242 -13.96 13.23 12.65
N PHE A 243 -12.76 12.66 12.69
CA PHE A 243 -12.58 11.23 12.95
C PHE A 243 -12.63 10.85 14.44
N ALA A 244 -12.29 11.76 15.37
CA ALA A 244 -12.46 11.50 16.80
C ALA A 244 -13.93 11.54 17.25
N SER A 245 -14.74 12.41 16.65
CA SER A 245 -16.11 12.69 17.09
C SER A 245 -17.09 12.91 15.92
N PRO A 246 -17.20 11.95 14.98
CA PRO A 246 -17.99 12.14 13.76
C PRO A 246 -19.46 12.44 14.05
N PHE A 247 -20.07 13.30 13.24
CA PHE A 247 -21.49 13.64 13.28
C PHE A 247 -22.32 12.79 12.31
N HIS A 248 -21.77 12.42 11.17
CA HIS A 248 -22.50 11.68 10.16
C HIS A 248 -22.35 10.15 10.33
N PRO A 249 -23.44 9.35 10.28
CA PRO A 249 -23.37 7.89 10.43
C PRO A 249 -22.42 7.18 9.45
N TYR A 250 -22.28 7.70 8.23
CA TYR A 250 -21.28 7.19 7.27
C TYR A 250 -19.84 7.33 7.81
N THR A 251 -19.46 8.52 8.29
CA THR A 251 -18.15 8.78 8.90
C THR A 251 -17.92 7.89 10.12
N MET A 252 -18.96 7.64 10.93
CA MET A 252 -18.90 6.67 12.04
C MET A 252 -18.57 5.26 11.56
N GLY A 253 -19.27 4.79 10.51
CA GLY A 253 -19.03 3.47 9.93
C GLY A 253 -17.63 3.34 9.34
N LEU A 254 -17.16 4.36 8.63
CA LEU A 254 -15.81 4.40 8.09
C LEU A 254 -14.75 4.33 9.20
N THR A 255 -14.91 5.13 10.26
CA THR A 255 -13.97 5.16 11.40
C THR A 255 -13.90 3.80 12.09
N ASN A 256 -15.03 3.12 12.26
CA ASN A 256 -15.10 1.83 12.95
C ASN A 256 -14.73 0.61 12.06
N ALA A 257 -14.44 0.83 10.78
CA ALA A 257 -14.08 -0.22 9.82
C ALA A 257 -12.55 -0.46 9.73
N PHE A 258 -11.74 0.43 10.31
CA PHE A 258 -10.28 0.31 10.30
C PHE A 258 -9.75 -0.46 11.52
N PRO A 259 -8.82 -1.42 11.31
CA PRO A 259 -8.09 -2.03 12.42
C PRO A 259 -7.04 -1.06 12.99
N THR A 260 -6.82 -1.12 14.31
CA THR A 260 -5.80 -0.32 15.00
C THR A 260 -4.58 -1.18 15.35
N LEU A 261 -3.37 -0.59 15.27
CA LEU A 261 -2.13 -1.27 15.68
C LEU A 261 -1.93 -1.27 17.18
N GLU A 262 -2.43 -0.25 17.86
CA GLU A 262 -2.35 -0.11 19.31
C GLU A 262 -3.75 -0.23 19.95
N GLY A 263 -3.79 -0.55 21.25
CA GLY A 263 -5.04 -0.67 21.99
C GLY A 263 -5.77 -2.01 21.85
N ALA A 264 -6.98 -2.08 22.41
CA ALA A 264 -7.81 -3.27 22.47
C ALA A 264 -8.42 -3.59 21.09
N GLN A 265 -8.27 -4.84 20.64
CA GLN A 265 -8.93 -5.29 19.42
C GLN A 265 -10.44 -5.29 19.60
N ARG A 266 -11.13 -4.63 18.68
CA ARG A 266 -12.58 -4.66 18.54
C ARG A 266 -12.92 -5.32 17.22
N GLU A 267 -14.10 -5.93 17.16
CA GLU A 267 -14.63 -6.44 15.90
C GLU A 267 -14.77 -5.28 14.90
N LEU A 268 -14.26 -5.47 13.68
CA LEU A 268 -14.38 -4.44 12.64
C LEU A 268 -15.82 -4.32 12.18
N ILE A 269 -16.27 -3.07 12.03
CA ILE A 269 -17.59 -2.76 11.47
C ILE A 269 -17.52 -2.85 9.96
N SER A 270 -18.44 -3.61 9.36
CA SER A 270 -18.64 -3.60 7.91
C SER A 270 -19.94 -2.85 7.59
N ILE A 271 -19.83 -1.80 6.77
CA ILE A 271 -21.01 -1.08 6.27
C ILE A 271 -21.67 -1.96 5.19
N PRO A 272 -22.91 -2.44 5.39
CA PRO A 272 -23.58 -3.32 4.42
C PRO A 272 -23.93 -2.57 3.15
N GLY A 273 -24.18 -3.31 2.08
CA GLY A 273 -24.60 -2.79 0.78
C GLY A 273 -23.46 -2.25 -0.07
N SER A 274 -23.85 -1.77 -1.25
CA SER A 274 -22.98 -1.02 -2.17
C SER A 274 -23.39 0.47 -2.18
N PRO A 275 -22.51 1.38 -2.62
CA PRO A 275 -22.89 2.76 -2.93
C PRO A 275 -24.14 2.84 -3.83
N PRO A 276 -24.94 3.92 -3.74
CA PRO A 276 -26.12 4.10 -4.59
C PRO A 276 -25.73 4.16 -6.07
N ASP A 277 -26.64 3.75 -6.94
CA ASP A 277 -26.50 3.99 -8.38
C ASP A 277 -26.59 5.50 -8.65
N LEU A 278 -25.60 6.02 -9.36
CA LEU A 278 -25.52 7.45 -9.70
C LEU A 278 -26.27 7.79 -11.00
N LEU A 279 -26.80 6.79 -11.72
CA LEU A 279 -27.75 7.01 -12.82
C LEU A 279 -29.12 7.47 -12.31
N ASP A 280 -29.59 6.89 -11.21
CA ASP A 280 -30.86 7.24 -10.54
C ASP A 280 -30.64 7.38 -9.03
N PRO A 281 -30.00 8.50 -8.60
CA PRO A 281 -29.51 8.58 -7.24
C PRO A 281 -30.66 8.97 -6.28
N PRO A 282 -30.63 8.53 -5.00
CA PRO A 282 -31.76 8.67 -4.07
C PRO A 282 -32.27 10.10 -3.92
N SER A 283 -33.59 10.28 -3.86
CA SER A 283 -34.23 11.61 -3.72
C SER A 283 -34.00 12.31 -2.37
N GLY A 284 -33.64 11.54 -1.33
CA GLY A 284 -33.27 12.05 -0.02
C GLY A 284 -31.75 12.00 0.27
N CYS A 285 -31.38 11.71 1.51
CA CYS A 285 -30.00 11.44 1.90
C CYS A 285 -29.42 10.27 1.09
N ARG A 286 -28.28 10.50 0.42
CA ARG A 286 -27.58 9.49 -0.39
C ARG A 286 -27.23 8.22 0.40
N PHE A 287 -27.04 8.34 1.72
CA PHE A 287 -26.67 7.23 2.61
C PHE A 287 -27.87 6.55 3.31
N ALA A 288 -29.11 6.98 3.07
CA ALA A 288 -30.27 6.53 3.85
C ALA A 288 -30.49 5.00 3.84
N GLU A 289 -30.22 4.34 2.71
CA GLU A 289 -30.41 2.89 2.59
C GLU A 289 -29.44 2.09 3.48
N ARG A 290 -28.20 2.55 3.60
CA ARG A 290 -27.13 1.91 4.39
C ARG A 290 -27.02 2.46 5.81
N CYS A 291 -27.68 3.57 6.12
CA CYS A 291 -27.65 4.18 7.45
C CYS A 291 -28.55 3.42 8.43
N PRO A 292 -28.03 2.83 9.52
CA PRO A 292 -28.85 2.09 10.49
C PRO A 292 -29.83 2.97 11.29
N PHE A 293 -29.67 4.29 11.22
CA PHE A 293 -30.51 5.28 11.90
C PHE A 293 -31.46 6.02 10.94
N ALA A 294 -31.57 5.56 9.70
CA ALA A 294 -32.40 6.22 8.69
C ALA A 294 -33.87 6.31 9.12
N THR A 295 -34.48 7.46 8.88
CA THR A 295 -35.90 7.74 9.12
C THR A 295 -36.60 8.02 7.80
N GLN A 296 -37.94 8.12 7.80
CA GLN A 296 -38.69 8.51 6.60
C GLN A 296 -38.29 9.89 6.05
N ARG A 297 -37.82 10.80 6.91
CA ARG A 297 -37.29 12.10 6.48
C ARG A 297 -36.04 11.92 5.62
N CYS A 298 -35.14 11.02 6.04
CA CYS A 298 -33.90 10.74 5.32
C CYS A 298 -34.13 10.20 3.92
N THR A 299 -35.24 9.52 3.65
CA THR A 299 -35.53 8.97 2.30
C THR A 299 -36.24 9.96 1.39
N ARG A 300 -36.78 11.06 1.92
CA ARG A 300 -37.58 12.04 1.17
C ARG A 300 -36.89 13.39 0.99
N GLU A 301 -35.98 13.75 1.89
CA GLU A 301 -35.32 15.05 1.92
C GLU A 301 -33.81 14.88 1.96
N THR A 302 -33.11 15.60 1.08
CA THR A 302 -31.65 15.72 1.11
C THR A 302 -31.24 16.61 2.30
N PRO A 303 -30.42 16.12 3.24
CA PRO A 303 -29.93 16.94 4.34
C PRO A 303 -28.97 18.00 3.81
N ALA A 304 -29.13 19.25 4.24
CA ALA A 304 -28.19 20.31 3.93
C ALA A 304 -26.86 20.09 4.68
N LEU A 305 -25.74 20.47 4.07
CA LEU A 305 -24.44 20.51 4.73
C LEU A 305 -24.42 21.69 5.72
N ALA A 306 -24.89 21.46 6.95
CA ALA A 306 -25.06 22.49 7.97
C ALA A 306 -23.91 22.50 8.96
N GLU A 307 -23.63 23.67 9.55
CA GLU A 307 -22.65 23.81 10.63
C GLU A 307 -23.13 23.08 11.89
N VAL A 308 -22.28 22.19 12.44
CA VAL A 308 -22.58 21.32 13.60
C VAL A 308 -21.60 21.53 14.76
N GLY A 309 -20.62 22.41 14.56
CA GLY A 309 -19.59 22.80 15.51
C GLY A 309 -18.68 23.84 14.85
N GLU A 310 -17.78 24.45 15.61
CA GLU A 310 -16.89 25.50 15.10
C GLU A 310 -16.07 25.00 13.89
N GLY A 311 -16.36 25.52 12.70
CA GLY A 311 -15.67 25.12 11.46
C GLY A 311 -15.98 23.68 10.98
N ARG A 312 -17.02 23.04 11.54
CA ARG A 312 -17.43 21.66 11.22
C ARG A 312 -18.82 21.65 10.61
N HIS A 313 -18.99 20.89 9.53
CA HIS A 313 -20.27 20.76 8.86
C HIS A 313 -20.62 19.29 8.63
N ALA A 314 -21.90 18.94 8.71
CA ALA A 314 -22.38 17.59 8.41
C ALA A 314 -23.74 17.63 7.69
N ALA A 315 -23.89 16.80 6.67
CA ALA A 315 -25.12 16.59 5.92
C ALA A 315 -25.97 15.49 6.58
N CYS A 316 -26.37 15.71 7.84
CA CYS A 316 -27.26 14.80 8.58
C CYS A 316 -28.49 15.56 9.07
N HIS A 317 -29.67 14.91 9.05
CA HIS A 317 -30.90 15.49 9.63
C HIS A 317 -30.90 15.52 11.17
N TYR A 318 -30.02 14.75 11.82
CA TYR A 318 -29.99 14.56 13.28
C TYR A 318 -28.58 14.72 13.88
N PRO A 319 -27.89 15.85 13.65
CA PRO A 319 -26.55 16.07 14.19
C PRO A 319 -26.52 16.14 15.73
N ASP A 320 -27.64 16.54 16.35
CA ASP A 320 -27.87 16.56 17.79
C ASP A 320 -27.86 15.15 18.42
N GLN A 321 -28.20 14.11 17.64
CA GLN A 321 -28.19 12.72 18.10
C GLN A 321 -26.83 12.02 17.90
N ALA A 322 -25.81 12.73 17.40
CA ALA A 322 -24.54 12.13 17.03
C ALA A 322 -23.85 11.38 18.19
N VAL A 323 -24.03 11.82 19.44
CA VAL A 323 -23.47 11.12 20.62
C VAL A 323 -24.05 9.71 20.78
N ASP A 324 -25.38 9.57 20.69
CA ASP A 324 -26.06 8.26 20.75
C ASP A 324 -25.68 7.40 19.54
N PHE A 325 -25.71 8.00 18.35
CA PHE A 325 -25.38 7.29 17.11
C PHE A 325 -23.96 6.74 17.15
N ARG A 326 -22.96 7.48 17.67
CA ARG A 326 -21.59 6.97 17.79
C ARG A 326 -21.50 5.74 18.68
N GLN A 327 -22.17 5.75 19.84
CA GLN A 327 -22.15 4.62 20.77
C GLN A 327 -22.76 3.36 20.15
N ARG A 328 -23.88 3.51 19.44
CA ARG A 328 -24.57 2.41 18.79
C ARG A 328 -23.85 1.94 17.52
N ALA A 329 -23.32 2.86 16.72
CA ALA A 329 -22.60 2.56 15.48
C ALA A 329 -21.27 1.84 15.70
N ALA A 330 -20.76 1.78 16.94
CA ALA A 330 -19.61 0.98 17.31
C ALA A 330 -19.91 -0.53 17.45
N GLN A 331 -21.13 -0.98 17.13
CA GLN A 331 -21.58 -2.36 17.27
C GLN A 331 -22.09 -2.91 15.93
N ASN A 332 -21.62 -4.09 15.50
CA ASN A 332 -22.08 -4.73 14.26
C ASN A 332 -23.59 -5.00 14.26
N ALA A 333 -24.18 -5.29 15.42
CA ALA A 333 -25.64 -5.48 15.58
C ALA A 333 -26.45 -4.26 15.12
N THR A 334 -25.92 -3.05 15.29
CA THR A 334 -26.59 -1.82 14.81
C THR A 334 -26.61 -1.78 13.28
N TRP A 335 -25.49 -2.15 12.64
CA TRP A 335 -25.38 -2.17 11.18
C TRP A 335 -26.19 -3.31 10.55
N GLN A 336 -26.45 -4.39 11.28
CA GLN A 336 -27.32 -5.48 10.85
C GLN A 336 -28.73 -4.99 10.48
N ILE A 337 -29.23 -3.91 11.10
CA ILE A 337 -30.51 -3.28 10.75
C ILE A 337 -30.52 -2.74 9.30
N ALA A 338 -29.39 -2.21 8.85
CA ALA A 338 -29.22 -1.80 7.45
C ALA A 338 -29.03 -3.01 6.54
N GLY A 339 -28.28 -4.01 6.99
CA GLY A 339 -28.11 -5.28 6.27
C GLY A 339 -29.45 -5.96 5.96
N GLU A 340 -30.31 -6.14 6.97
CA GLU A 340 -31.63 -6.77 6.82
C GLU A 340 -32.52 -6.04 5.81
N ARG A 341 -32.48 -4.71 5.78
CA ARG A 341 -33.19 -3.91 4.78
C ARG A 341 -32.69 -4.15 3.36
N LEU A 342 -31.40 -4.42 3.20
CA LEU A 342 -30.74 -4.67 1.92
C LEU A 342 -30.72 -6.15 1.54
N GLY A 343 -31.22 -7.04 2.40
CA GLY A 343 -31.10 -8.49 2.21
C GLY A 343 -29.67 -9.03 2.42
N GLU A 344 -28.80 -8.26 3.08
CA GLU A 344 -27.41 -8.61 3.37
C GLU A 344 -27.19 -8.94 4.87
N GLN A 345 -26.26 -9.84 5.16
CA GLN A 345 -25.81 -10.06 6.55
C GLN A 345 -24.53 -9.28 6.80
N VAL A 346 -24.52 -8.47 7.86
CA VAL A 346 -23.30 -7.84 8.36
C VAL A 346 -22.42 -8.92 8.96
N GLN A 347 -21.21 -9.01 8.44
CA GLN A 347 -20.32 -10.10 8.78
C GLN A 347 -19.65 -9.83 10.12
N GLY A 348 -20.10 -10.51 11.19
CA GLY A 348 -19.32 -10.63 12.42
C GLY A 348 -18.25 -11.73 12.33
N ALA A 349 -17.21 -11.64 13.16
CA ALA A 349 -16.11 -12.59 13.27
C ALA A 349 -16.50 -13.91 13.97
N GLY A 350 -17.69 -14.00 14.56
CA GLY A 350 -18.17 -15.18 15.31
C GLY A 350 -17.56 -15.31 16.72
N SER A 351 -18.04 -16.26 17.52
CA SER A 351 -17.55 -16.52 18.89
C SER A 351 -16.10 -17.01 18.91
N LEU A 352 -15.29 -16.43 19.80
CA LEU A 352 -13.85 -16.61 19.97
C LEU A 352 -13.39 -17.98 20.52
N GLU A 353 -14.19 -19.05 20.46
CA GLU A 353 -13.75 -20.35 21.00
C GLU A 353 -12.64 -20.97 20.13
N ARG A 354 -11.39 -20.71 20.55
CA ARG A 354 -10.16 -21.23 19.96
C ARG A 354 -10.10 -22.75 20.09
N ARG A 355 -10.28 -23.48 18.98
CA ARG A 355 -9.82 -24.87 18.84
C ARG A 355 -8.61 -24.90 17.91
N MET A 356 -7.47 -24.44 18.42
CA MET A 356 -6.20 -24.61 17.72
C MET A 356 -5.53 -25.88 18.23
N SER A 357 -5.07 -26.72 17.31
CA SER A 357 -4.20 -27.85 17.66
C SER A 357 -2.78 -27.35 17.86
N GLU A 358 -1.99 -27.98 18.73
CA GLU A 358 -0.54 -27.77 18.74
C GLU A 358 0.15 -28.51 17.57
N THR A 359 -0.57 -29.41 16.88
CA THR A 359 -0.04 -30.16 15.74
C THR A 359 0.09 -29.26 14.50
N PRO A 360 1.27 -29.22 13.85
CA PRO A 360 1.44 -28.53 12.59
C PRO A 360 0.72 -29.26 11.46
N ILE A 361 -0.09 -28.53 10.68
CA ILE A 361 -0.63 -29.00 9.41
C ILE A 361 0.36 -28.81 8.27
N LEU A 362 1.24 -27.81 8.38
CA LEU A 362 2.27 -27.48 7.41
C LEU A 362 3.60 -27.21 8.12
N GLU A 363 4.67 -27.85 7.64
CA GLU A 363 6.05 -27.62 8.11
C GLU A 363 6.92 -27.28 6.90
N VAL A 364 7.70 -26.21 7.01
CA VAL A 364 8.59 -25.72 5.97
C VAL A 364 10.01 -25.67 6.54
N GLU A 365 10.94 -26.33 5.85
CA GLU A 365 12.34 -26.43 6.27
C GLU A 365 13.28 -26.06 5.12
N GLY A 366 14.16 -25.08 5.34
CA GLY A 366 15.21 -24.65 4.41
C GLY A 366 14.70 -24.27 3.02
N LEU A 367 13.50 -23.68 2.93
CA LEU A 367 12.83 -23.43 1.66
C LEU A 367 13.54 -22.35 0.85
N LYS A 368 13.82 -22.65 -0.42
CA LYS A 368 14.54 -21.77 -1.36
C LYS A 368 13.83 -21.68 -2.69
N LYS A 369 13.82 -20.47 -3.26
CA LYS A 369 13.37 -20.20 -4.62
C LYS A 369 14.24 -19.17 -5.29
N TYR A 370 15.00 -19.63 -6.27
CA TYR A 370 15.86 -18.79 -7.10
C TYR A 370 15.35 -18.77 -8.53
N PHE A 371 15.22 -17.58 -9.11
CA PHE A 371 14.82 -17.39 -10.50
C PHE A 371 16.02 -16.98 -11.35
N PRO A 372 16.23 -17.60 -12.52
CA PRO A 372 17.29 -17.17 -13.43
C PRO A 372 16.97 -15.78 -14.01
N VAL A 373 17.99 -14.93 -14.14
CA VAL A 373 17.88 -13.64 -14.85
C VAL A 373 18.30 -13.86 -16.31
N GLU A 374 17.37 -13.73 -17.25
CA GLU A 374 17.68 -13.81 -18.69
C GLU A 374 18.54 -12.60 -19.12
N GLN A 375 19.73 -12.86 -19.66
CA GLN A 375 20.59 -11.83 -20.24
C GLN A 375 20.27 -11.62 -21.72
N GLY A 376 20.33 -10.37 -22.19
CA GLY A 376 20.17 -10.03 -23.60
C GLY A 376 21.24 -10.70 -24.48
N PHE A 377 20.86 -11.00 -25.73
CA PHE A 377 21.67 -11.76 -26.70
C PHE A 377 23.11 -11.25 -26.91
N LEU A 378 23.37 -9.96 -26.66
CA LEU A 378 24.67 -9.31 -26.84
C LEU A 378 25.66 -9.56 -25.68
N ASP A 379 25.20 -9.82 -24.45
CA ASP A 379 26.08 -10.05 -23.29
C ASP A 379 26.72 -11.44 -23.31
N GLY A 380 26.08 -12.41 -23.98
CA GLY A 380 26.61 -13.76 -24.18
C GLY A 380 27.93 -13.82 -24.97
N LEU A 381 28.24 -12.77 -25.76
CA LEU A 381 29.47 -12.69 -26.57
C LEU A 381 30.72 -12.26 -25.77
N ARG A 382 30.56 -11.74 -24.54
CA ARG A 382 31.67 -11.22 -23.70
C ARG A 382 32.13 -12.14 -22.56
N GLY A 383 31.97 -13.46 -22.71
CA GLY A 383 32.88 -14.43 -22.10
C GLY A 383 32.94 -14.52 -20.55
N LYS A 384 31.92 -14.07 -19.81
CA LYS A 384 31.70 -14.44 -18.40
C LYS A 384 30.21 -14.67 -18.15
N ARG A 385 29.75 -15.92 -18.30
CA ARG A 385 28.45 -16.37 -17.77
C ARG A 385 28.54 -16.38 -16.24
N GLN A 386 28.22 -15.25 -15.60
CA GLN A 386 27.74 -15.31 -14.22
C GLN A 386 26.24 -15.59 -14.29
N GLU A 387 25.82 -16.76 -13.80
CA GLU A 387 24.41 -17.07 -13.59
C GLU A 387 23.88 -16.15 -12.50
N ARG A 388 23.38 -14.97 -12.89
CA ARG A 388 22.66 -14.08 -11.98
C ARG A 388 21.30 -14.71 -11.70
N GLN A 389 20.99 -14.89 -10.42
CA GLN A 389 19.72 -15.45 -9.96
C GLN A 389 19.09 -14.46 -8.97
N VAL A 390 17.76 -14.31 -9.03
CA VAL A 390 16.99 -13.58 -8.03
C VAL A 390 16.73 -14.53 -6.86
N HIS A 391 17.26 -14.21 -5.67
CA HIS A 391 17.01 -14.92 -4.43
C HIS A 391 15.66 -14.49 -3.84
N ALA A 392 14.57 -14.98 -4.41
CA ALA A 392 13.22 -14.56 -4.00
C ALA A 392 12.82 -15.13 -2.62
N VAL A 393 13.25 -16.35 -2.32
CA VAL A 393 13.12 -16.99 -1.00
C VAL A 393 14.44 -17.67 -0.70
N ASP A 394 15.02 -17.41 0.47
CA ASP A 394 16.36 -17.87 0.82
C ASP A 394 16.40 -18.44 2.23
N ASP A 395 16.30 -19.77 2.33
CA ASP A 395 16.50 -20.55 3.57
C ASP A 395 15.46 -20.26 4.66
N ILE A 396 14.17 -20.24 4.30
CA ILE A 396 13.11 -19.99 5.28
C ILE A 396 12.64 -21.28 5.97
N ASP A 397 12.52 -21.21 7.29
CA ASP A 397 11.87 -22.23 8.12
C ASP A 397 10.60 -21.65 8.75
N VAL A 398 9.46 -22.32 8.63
CA VAL A 398 8.20 -21.87 9.26
C VAL A 398 7.19 -23.01 9.39
N ASP A 399 6.36 -22.97 10.43
CA ASP A 399 5.28 -23.92 10.68
C ASP A 399 3.91 -23.22 10.67
N LEU A 400 2.85 -23.98 10.36
CA LEU A 400 1.46 -23.58 10.51
C LEU A 400 0.71 -24.70 11.25
N ARG A 401 0.03 -24.35 12.34
CA ARG A 401 -0.81 -25.24 13.15
C ARG A 401 -2.20 -25.39 12.55
N GLU A 402 -2.85 -26.52 12.84
CA GLU A 402 -4.22 -26.74 12.40
C GLU A 402 -5.19 -25.74 13.07
N GLY A 403 -5.93 -25.02 12.25
CA GLY A 403 -6.85 -23.95 12.65
C GLY A 403 -6.16 -22.61 12.96
N GLU A 404 -4.88 -22.44 12.63
CA GLU A 404 -4.13 -21.19 12.81
C GLU A 404 -4.25 -20.26 11.59
N ILE A 405 -4.26 -18.94 11.83
CA ILE A 405 -3.92 -17.94 10.80
C ILE A 405 -2.50 -17.43 11.08
N LEU A 406 -1.55 -17.79 10.23
CA LEU A 406 -0.20 -17.24 10.22
C LEU A 406 -0.14 -16.03 9.28
N GLY A 407 0.12 -14.85 9.83
CA GLY A 407 0.40 -13.65 9.04
C GLY A 407 1.82 -13.67 8.46
N LEU A 408 1.98 -13.41 7.17
CA LEU A 408 3.28 -13.21 6.53
C LEU A 408 3.40 -11.76 6.06
N ALA A 409 4.24 -10.98 6.75
CA ALA A 409 4.36 -9.53 6.53
C ALA A 409 5.70 -9.11 5.93
N GLY A 410 5.72 -7.96 5.25
CA GLY A 410 6.94 -7.32 4.76
C GLY A 410 6.69 -6.41 3.55
N GLU A 411 7.67 -5.58 3.19
CA GLU A 411 7.64 -4.70 2.02
C GLU A 411 7.45 -5.48 0.71
N SER A 412 7.09 -4.75 -0.35
CA SER A 412 6.96 -5.33 -1.69
C SER A 412 8.29 -5.94 -2.16
N GLY A 413 8.23 -7.09 -2.83
CA GLY A 413 9.42 -7.80 -3.29
C GLY A 413 10.19 -8.59 -2.23
N SER A 414 9.69 -8.69 -0.99
CA SER A 414 10.38 -9.46 0.07
C SER A 414 10.30 -10.99 -0.09
N GLY A 415 9.48 -11.52 -1.01
CA GLY A 415 9.34 -12.96 -1.29
C GLY A 415 8.03 -13.61 -0.82
N LYS A 416 7.07 -12.82 -0.29
CA LYS A 416 5.84 -13.34 0.33
C LYS A 416 4.92 -14.09 -0.64
N THR A 417 4.57 -13.48 -1.77
CA THR A 417 3.74 -14.12 -2.82
C THR A 417 4.40 -15.39 -3.34
N THR A 418 5.71 -15.34 -3.64
CA THR A 418 6.49 -16.52 -4.06
C THR A 418 6.45 -17.63 -3.01
N THR A 419 6.57 -17.28 -1.72
CA THR A 419 6.42 -18.24 -0.63
C THR A 419 5.02 -18.86 -0.66
N GLY A 420 3.97 -18.05 -0.66
CA GLY A 420 2.57 -18.51 -0.74
C GLY A 420 2.31 -19.46 -1.90
N GLU A 421 2.75 -19.10 -3.10
CA GLU A 421 2.60 -19.93 -4.31
C GLU A 421 3.33 -21.28 -4.21
N MET A 422 4.49 -21.33 -3.53
CA MET A 422 5.18 -22.60 -3.28
C MET A 422 4.43 -23.48 -2.28
N LEU A 423 3.86 -22.89 -1.22
CA LEU A 423 3.10 -23.64 -0.21
C LEU A 423 1.87 -24.36 -0.81
N VAL A 424 1.27 -23.80 -1.87
CA VAL A 424 0.17 -24.45 -2.62
C VAL A 424 0.61 -25.18 -3.88
N ARG A 425 1.94 -25.31 -4.12
CA ARG A 425 2.53 -25.94 -5.31
C ARG A 425 2.00 -25.36 -6.64
N LEU A 426 1.82 -24.05 -6.70
CA LEU A 426 1.70 -23.30 -7.96
C LEU A 426 3.09 -23.00 -8.56
N GLN A 427 4.09 -22.84 -7.68
CA GLN A 427 5.49 -22.80 -8.06
C GLN A 427 6.27 -23.99 -7.48
N ASP A 428 7.30 -24.42 -8.21
CA ASP A 428 8.25 -25.43 -7.75
C ASP A 428 9.34 -24.81 -6.88
N VAL A 429 9.78 -25.55 -5.87
CA VAL A 429 10.88 -25.17 -4.99
C VAL A 429 12.23 -25.37 -5.69
N THR A 430 13.21 -24.52 -5.38
CA THR A 430 14.60 -24.75 -5.80
C THR A 430 15.29 -25.74 -4.86
N ALA A 431 15.07 -25.59 -3.55
CA ALA A 431 15.53 -26.50 -2.51
C ALA A 431 14.64 -26.37 -1.25
N GLY A 432 14.84 -27.27 -0.29
CA GLY A 432 14.06 -27.34 0.95
C GLY A 432 12.90 -28.32 0.87
N GLU A 433 12.21 -28.49 1.99
CA GLU A 433 11.06 -29.39 2.13
C GLU A 433 9.82 -28.62 2.56
N ILE A 434 8.66 -29.05 2.06
CA ILE A 434 7.36 -28.59 2.53
C ILE A 434 6.57 -29.84 2.88
N ARG A 435 6.21 -30.04 4.14
CA ARG A 435 5.42 -31.18 4.59
C ARG A 435 4.01 -30.73 4.93
N PHE A 436 3.01 -31.33 4.28
CA PHE A 436 1.60 -31.13 4.59
C PHE A 436 1.05 -32.43 5.15
N ASP A 437 0.56 -32.40 6.39
CA ASP A 437 0.07 -33.59 7.12
C ASP A 437 1.12 -34.73 7.13
N GLY A 438 2.38 -34.35 7.40
CA GLY A 438 3.54 -35.25 7.39
C GLY A 438 4.04 -35.69 6.00
N VAL A 439 3.35 -35.35 4.91
CA VAL A 439 3.75 -35.73 3.54
C VAL A 439 4.54 -34.61 2.88
N ASN A 440 5.76 -34.89 2.41
CA ASN A 440 6.54 -33.91 1.65
C ASN A 440 5.86 -33.61 0.29
N ILE A 441 5.26 -32.43 0.19
CA ILE A 441 4.53 -32.01 -1.00
C ILE A 441 5.44 -31.51 -2.12
N ALA A 442 6.70 -31.14 -1.85
CA ALA A 442 7.60 -30.58 -2.87
C ALA A 442 7.86 -31.53 -4.05
N ALA A 443 7.85 -32.84 -3.78
CA ALA A 443 8.11 -33.88 -4.79
C ALA A 443 6.84 -34.42 -5.47
N LEU A 444 5.64 -34.03 -5.03
CA LEU A 444 4.38 -34.58 -5.56
C LEU A 444 4.19 -34.22 -7.03
N LYS A 445 3.67 -35.19 -7.80
CA LYS A 445 3.34 -35.09 -9.23
C LYS A 445 2.02 -35.79 -9.54
N GLY A 446 1.41 -35.42 -10.67
CA GLY A 446 0.26 -36.13 -11.23
C GLY A 446 -0.95 -36.23 -10.28
N PRO A 447 -1.56 -37.41 -10.10
CA PRO A 447 -2.75 -37.58 -9.26
C PRO A 447 -2.55 -37.18 -7.79
N ALA A 448 -1.37 -37.42 -7.21
CA ALA A 448 -1.09 -37.07 -5.82
C ALA A 448 -1.04 -35.54 -5.61
N LEU A 449 -0.44 -34.81 -6.56
CA LEU A 449 -0.45 -33.35 -6.56
C LEU A 449 -1.88 -32.81 -6.75
N LYS A 450 -2.69 -33.44 -7.61
CA LYS A 450 -4.10 -33.08 -7.77
C LYS A 450 -4.89 -33.30 -6.48
N ALA A 451 -4.63 -34.39 -5.75
CA ALA A 451 -5.27 -34.63 -4.45
C ALA A 451 -4.87 -33.60 -3.39
N PHE A 452 -3.59 -33.23 -3.33
CA PHE A 452 -3.12 -32.14 -2.46
C PHE A 452 -3.79 -30.81 -2.78
N ARG A 453 -3.86 -30.42 -4.06
CA ARG A 453 -4.53 -29.19 -4.50
C ARG A 453 -6.02 -29.14 -4.16
N ARG A 454 -6.68 -30.27 -3.88
CA ARG A 454 -8.05 -30.24 -3.35
C ARG A 454 -8.09 -29.72 -1.90
N SER A 455 -7.05 -30.00 -1.12
CA SER A 455 -6.95 -29.67 0.31
C SER A 455 -6.27 -28.33 0.58
N ALA A 456 -5.62 -27.75 -0.44
CA ALA A 456 -4.87 -26.50 -0.38
C ALA A 456 -5.32 -25.56 -1.51
N GLN A 457 -5.76 -24.35 -1.15
CA GLN A 457 -6.28 -23.35 -2.10
C GLN A 457 -5.60 -21.99 -1.92
N MET A 458 -5.74 -21.11 -2.91
CA MET A 458 -5.17 -19.75 -2.86
C MET A 458 -6.21 -18.71 -3.29
N ILE A 459 -6.27 -17.62 -2.52
CA ILE A 459 -6.94 -16.37 -2.91
C ILE A 459 -5.83 -15.43 -3.38
N PHE A 460 -5.87 -15.01 -4.64
CA PHE A 460 -4.87 -14.16 -5.25
C PHE A 460 -5.13 -12.67 -4.96
N GLN A 461 -4.07 -11.87 -5.08
CA GLN A 461 -4.08 -10.42 -4.85
C GLN A 461 -5.01 -9.66 -5.78
N ASP A 462 -5.05 -10.01 -7.07
CA ASP A 462 -5.85 -9.31 -8.08
C ASP A 462 -7.07 -10.16 -8.52
N PRO A 463 -8.30 -9.82 -8.09
CA PRO A 463 -9.50 -10.51 -8.53
C PRO A 463 -9.80 -10.31 -10.02
N TYR A 464 -9.31 -9.25 -10.66
CA TYR A 464 -9.54 -8.98 -12.08
C TYR A 464 -8.77 -9.97 -12.97
N GLN A 465 -7.57 -10.36 -12.55
CA GLN A 465 -6.76 -11.34 -13.28
C GLN A 465 -7.14 -12.79 -12.96
N THR A 466 -7.74 -13.03 -11.78
CA THR A 466 -8.06 -14.37 -11.29
C THR A 466 -9.34 -14.94 -11.89
N LEU A 467 -10.31 -14.09 -12.24
CA LEU A 467 -11.62 -14.50 -12.74
C LEU A 467 -11.63 -14.47 -14.28
N ASN A 468 -12.00 -15.59 -14.92
CA ASN A 468 -12.12 -15.62 -16.37
C ASN A 468 -13.31 -14.75 -16.82
N PRO A 469 -13.11 -13.66 -17.58
CA PRO A 469 -14.16 -12.71 -17.90
C PRO A 469 -15.23 -13.27 -18.86
N ARG A 470 -14.97 -14.45 -19.46
CA ARG A 470 -15.89 -15.11 -20.40
C ARG A 470 -16.85 -16.08 -19.72
N PHE A 471 -16.63 -16.40 -18.45
CA PHE A 471 -17.41 -17.39 -17.71
C PHE A 471 -18.37 -16.66 -16.76
N THR A 472 -19.52 -17.27 -16.50
CA THR A 472 -20.44 -16.75 -15.49
C THR A 472 -19.86 -16.95 -14.09
N ILE A 473 -20.41 -16.25 -13.09
CA ILE A 473 -20.01 -16.45 -11.69
C ILE A 473 -20.25 -17.89 -11.26
N HIS A 474 -21.38 -18.48 -11.69
CA HIS A 474 -21.67 -19.89 -11.50
C HIS A 474 -20.54 -20.77 -12.03
N ASP A 475 -20.20 -20.63 -13.32
CA ASP A 475 -19.16 -21.45 -13.97
C ASP A 475 -17.83 -21.37 -13.23
N ILE A 476 -17.43 -20.16 -12.82
CA ILE A 476 -16.16 -19.91 -12.14
C ILE A 476 -16.12 -20.59 -10.77
N VAL A 477 -17.22 -20.52 -10.01
CA VAL A 477 -17.32 -21.09 -8.67
C VAL A 477 -17.52 -22.60 -8.74
N ALA A 478 -18.22 -23.12 -9.74
CA ALA A 478 -18.44 -24.55 -9.97
C ALA A 478 -17.18 -25.29 -10.47
N GLU A 479 -16.31 -24.59 -11.21
CA GLU A 479 -15.13 -25.16 -11.88
C GLU A 479 -14.31 -26.12 -10.99
N PRO A 480 -13.94 -25.77 -9.73
CA PRO A 480 -13.14 -26.66 -8.89
C PRO A 480 -13.85 -27.99 -8.59
N LEU A 481 -15.17 -27.99 -8.35
CA LEU A 481 -15.94 -29.21 -8.11
C LEU A 481 -15.98 -30.10 -9.35
N ILE A 482 -16.11 -29.52 -10.53
CA ILE A 482 -16.11 -30.22 -11.81
C ILE A 482 -14.74 -30.85 -12.09
N ILE A 483 -13.65 -30.08 -11.95
CA ILE A 483 -12.27 -30.57 -12.17
C ILE A 483 -11.96 -31.77 -11.27
N HIS A 484 -12.44 -31.74 -10.02
CA HIS A 484 -12.22 -32.79 -9.04
C HIS A 484 -13.30 -33.88 -9.03
N ARG A 485 -14.35 -33.77 -9.86
CA ARG A 485 -15.49 -34.70 -9.96
C ARG A 485 -16.18 -34.94 -8.60
N LEU A 486 -16.49 -33.87 -7.88
CA LEU A 486 -17.02 -33.92 -6.51
C LEU A 486 -18.53 -33.66 -6.40
N ALA A 487 -19.13 -33.05 -7.42
CA ALA A 487 -20.57 -32.78 -7.47
C ALA A 487 -21.00 -32.63 -8.94
N GLU A 488 -22.23 -33.04 -9.24
CA GLU A 488 -22.89 -32.91 -10.54
C GLU A 488 -24.39 -32.66 -10.32
N GLY A 489 -25.09 -32.08 -11.31
CA GLY A 489 -26.53 -31.78 -11.24
C GLY A 489 -26.91 -30.91 -10.04
N ASP A 490 -28.05 -31.20 -9.41
CA ASP A 490 -28.60 -30.40 -8.29
C ASP A 490 -27.62 -30.24 -7.11
N ALA A 491 -26.77 -31.24 -6.86
CA ALA A 491 -25.77 -31.16 -5.79
C ALA A 491 -24.66 -30.13 -6.10
N LEU A 492 -24.33 -29.93 -7.38
CA LEU A 492 -23.39 -28.89 -7.80
C LEU A 492 -24.01 -27.51 -7.55
N GLU A 493 -25.25 -27.32 -7.99
CA GLU A 493 -26.01 -26.07 -7.84
C GLU A 493 -26.11 -25.66 -6.37
N GLN A 494 -26.47 -26.61 -5.50
CA GLN A 494 -26.58 -26.35 -4.07
C GLN A 494 -25.24 -25.90 -3.47
N ARG A 495 -24.12 -26.54 -3.85
CA ARG A 495 -22.79 -26.17 -3.34
C ARG A 495 -22.32 -24.81 -3.85
N VAL A 496 -22.64 -24.46 -5.09
CA VAL A 496 -22.32 -23.13 -5.66
C VAL A 496 -23.08 -22.05 -4.90
N VAL A 497 -24.39 -22.26 -4.68
CA VAL A 497 -25.23 -21.35 -3.87
C VAL A 497 -24.63 -21.20 -2.48
N GLU A 498 -24.37 -22.30 -1.76
CA GLU A 498 -23.81 -22.27 -0.42
C GLU A 498 -22.46 -21.55 -0.37
N ALA A 499 -21.57 -21.76 -1.35
CA ALA A 499 -20.26 -21.10 -1.41
C ALA A 499 -20.37 -19.58 -1.64
N LEU A 500 -21.22 -19.15 -2.57
CA LEU A 500 -21.49 -17.73 -2.83
C LEU A 500 -22.07 -17.06 -1.58
N GLU A 501 -23.03 -17.70 -0.95
CA GLU A 501 -23.67 -17.19 0.26
C GLU A 501 -22.71 -17.13 1.45
N ARG A 502 -21.85 -18.14 1.63
CA ARG A 502 -20.78 -18.15 2.66
C ARG A 502 -19.77 -17.01 2.43
N ALA A 503 -19.49 -16.65 1.17
CA ALA A 503 -18.64 -15.50 0.83
C ALA A 503 -19.36 -14.14 0.96
N GLY A 504 -20.65 -14.12 1.33
CA GLY A 504 -21.43 -12.91 1.54
C GLY A 504 -22.11 -12.35 0.28
N LEU A 505 -22.31 -13.17 -0.75
CA LEU A 505 -23.10 -12.83 -1.94
C LEU A 505 -24.52 -13.41 -1.78
N LYS A 506 -25.38 -12.71 -1.03
CA LYS A 506 -26.76 -13.13 -0.70
C LYS A 506 -27.80 -12.16 -1.29
N PRO A 507 -28.92 -12.66 -1.84
CA PRO A 507 -29.15 -14.06 -2.21
C PRO A 507 -28.23 -14.44 -3.39
N ALA A 508 -27.70 -15.66 -3.40
CA ALA A 508 -26.75 -16.07 -4.45
C ALA A 508 -27.33 -15.90 -5.85
N GLY A 509 -28.64 -16.18 -6.02
CA GLY A 509 -29.37 -16.05 -7.29
C GLY A 509 -29.26 -14.69 -7.97
N ALA A 510 -28.95 -13.60 -7.25
CA ALA A 510 -28.74 -12.28 -7.85
C ALA A 510 -27.41 -12.17 -8.63
N TYR A 511 -26.47 -13.11 -8.41
CA TYR A 511 -25.09 -13.02 -8.90
C TYR A 511 -24.67 -14.16 -9.83
N GLN A 512 -25.25 -15.35 -9.71
CA GLN A 512 -24.72 -16.58 -10.34
C GLN A 512 -24.62 -16.47 -11.87
N ASP A 513 -25.64 -15.88 -12.50
CA ASP A 513 -25.73 -15.73 -13.96
C ASP A 513 -24.95 -14.52 -14.50
N ARG A 514 -24.40 -13.69 -13.60
CA ARG A 514 -23.63 -12.52 -14.02
C ARG A 514 -22.24 -12.90 -14.49
N PHE A 515 -21.60 -11.99 -15.20
CA PHE A 515 -20.19 -12.07 -15.55
C PHE A 515 -19.34 -11.24 -14.58
N PRO A 516 -18.04 -11.54 -14.43
CA PRO A 516 -17.15 -10.75 -13.57
C PRO A 516 -17.20 -9.25 -13.85
N HIS A 517 -17.31 -8.85 -15.13
CA HIS A 517 -17.32 -7.43 -15.51
C HIS A 517 -18.55 -6.65 -15.00
N GLU A 518 -19.62 -7.35 -14.63
CA GLU A 518 -20.88 -6.78 -14.11
C GLU A 518 -20.88 -6.66 -12.57
N LEU A 519 -19.81 -7.10 -11.91
CA LEU A 519 -19.64 -7.03 -10.47
C LEU A 519 -18.70 -5.88 -10.07
N SER A 520 -18.98 -5.29 -8.90
CA SER A 520 -18.05 -4.38 -8.21
C SER A 520 -16.76 -5.12 -7.80
N GLY A 521 -15.67 -4.39 -7.56
CA GLY A 521 -14.40 -5.00 -7.14
C GLY A 521 -14.54 -5.85 -5.87
N GLY A 522 -15.30 -5.37 -4.87
CA GLY A 522 -15.62 -6.12 -3.66
C GLY A 522 -16.41 -7.40 -3.91
N GLN A 523 -17.39 -7.36 -4.80
CA GLN A 523 -18.15 -8.57 -5.19
C GLN A 523 -17.27 -9.58 -5.93
N ARG A 524 -16.39 -9.12 -6.82
CA ARG A 524 -15.42 -10.02 -7.50
C ARG A 524 -14.49 -10.70 -6.50
N GLN A 525 -14.01 -9.98 -5.50
CA GLN A 525 -13.19 -10.59 -4.45
C GLN A 525 -13.97 -11.66 -3.68
N ARG A 526 -15.24 -11.40 -3.36
CA ARG A 526 -16.11 -12.41 -2.73
C ARG A 526 -16.33 -13.63 -3.63
N VAL A 527 -16.44 -13.46 -4.94
CA VAL A 527 -16.46 -14.60 -5.89
C VAL A 527 -15.15 -15.38 -5.85
N ALA A 528 -14.00 -14.71 -5.84
CA ALA A 528 -12.70 -15.38 -5.73
C ALA A 528 -12.57 -16.17 -4.41
N ILE A 529 -13.08 -15.61 -3.31
CA ILE A 529 -13.18 -16.29 -2.01
C ILE A 529 -14.10 -17.52 -2.12
N ALA A 530 -15.31 -17.36 -2.67
CA ALA A 530 -16.28 -18.46 -2.86
C ALA A 530 -15.66 -19.63 -3.64
N ARG A 531 -14.95 -19.32 -4.74
CA ARG A 531 -14.21 -20.31 -5.54
C ARG A 531 -13.12 -21.01 -4.73
N GLY A 532 -12.40 -20.29 -3.86
CA GLY A 532 -11.38 -20.88 -3.00
C GLY A 532 -11.93 -21.80 -1.91
N ILE A 533 -13.08 -21.45 -1.31
CA ILE A 533 -13.65 -22.22 -0.20
C ILE A 533 -14.56 -23.37 -0.65
N ILE A 534 -15.00 -23.41 -1.90
CA ILE A 534 -16.00 -24.40 -2.36
C ILE A 534 -15.55 -25.85 -2.18
N LEU A 535 -14.24 -26.10 -2.25
CA LEU A 535 -13.65 -27.42 -2.02
C LEU A 535 -13.55 -27.82 -0.54
N GLU A 536 -13.88 -26.89 0.37
CA GLU A 536 -13.68 -27.01 1.82
C GLU A 536 -12.24 -27.42 2.17
N PRO A 537 -11.24 -26.60 1.77
CA PRO A 537 -9.84 -26.93 1.97
C PRO A 537 -9.46 -26.91 3.45
N ARG A 538 -8.44 -27.69 3.84
CA ARG A 538 -7.87 -27.62 5.19
C ARG A 538 -6.85 -26.48 5.34
N PHE A 539 -6.27 -26.05 4.23
CA PHE A 539 -5.25 -25.00 4.17
C PHE A 539 -5.53 -24.01 3.04
N MET A 540 -5.35 -22.72 3.31
CA MET A 540 -5.45 -21.66 2.31
C MET A 540 -4.32 -20.64 2.41
N VAL A 541 -3.83 -20.17 1.26
CA VAL A 541 -3.02 -18.95 1.17
C VAL A 541 -3.93 -17.80 0.76
N ALA A 542 -4.00 -16.74 1.55
CA ALA A 542 -4.70 -15.52 1.19
C ALA A 542 -3.67 -14.42 0.90
N ASP A 543 -3.38 -14.19 -0.38
CA ASP A 543 -2.38 -13.22 -0.81
C ASP A 543 -2.98 -11.84 -1.02
N GLU A 544 -2.73 -10.93 -0.07
CA GLU A 544 -3.26 -9.57 -0.04
C GLU A 544 -4.76 -9.47 -0.37
N PRO A 545 -5.64 -10.24 0.30
CA PRO A 545 -7.03 -10.41 -0.14
C PRO A 545 -7.90 -9.15 0.01
N VAL A 546 -7.34 -8.04 0.50
CA VAL A 546 -8.03 -6.77 0.78
C VAL A 546 -7.35 -5.52 0.25
N SER A 547 -6.18 -5.63 -0.41
CA SER A 547 -5.37 -4.45 -0.79
C SER A 547 -6.06 -3.56 -1.82
N MET A 548 -6.91 -4.12 -2.69
CA MET A 548 -7.65 -3.39 -3.72
C MET A 548 -9.11 -3.07 -3.33
N LEU A 549 -9.46 -3.15 -2.05
CA LEU A 549 -10.83 -2.97 -1.57
C LEU A 549 -11.01 -1.68 -0.78
N ASP A 550 -12.18 -1.07 -0.98
CA ASP A 550 -12.70 -0.01 -0.12
C ASP A 550 -12.78 -0.47 1.34
N VAL A 551 -12.63 0.49 2.25
CA VAL A 551 -12.58 0.28 3.71
C VAL A 551 -13.77 -0.54 4.21
N SER A 552 -14.99 -0.22 3.77
CA SER A 552 -16.21 -0.90 4.23
C SER A 552 -16.27 -2.37 3.83
N ILE A 553 -15.70 -2.70 2.67
CA ILE A 553 -15.63 -4.07 2.15
C ILE A 553 -14.46 -4.84 2.78
N ARG A 554 -13.32 -4.19 3.00
CA ARG A 554 -12.13 -4.75 3.66
C ARG A 554 -12.50 -5.39 5.00
N ALA A 555 -13.22 -4.67 5.86
CA ALA A 555 -13.66 -5.18 7.16
C ALA A 555 -14.47 -6.50 7.03
N GLY A 556 -15.40 -6.56 6.07
CA GLY A 556 -16.20 -7.77 5.81
C GLY A 556 -15.34 -8.96 5.39
N VAL A 557 -14.39 -8.75 4.47
CA VAL A 557 -13.47 -9.82 4.02
C VAL A 557 -12.58 -10.32 5.16
N LEU A 558 -12.06 -9.44 6.03
CA LEU A 558 -11.28 -9.85 7.20
C LEU A 558 -12.13 -10.67 8.18
N ASN A 559 -13.39 -10.29 8.39
CA ASN A 559 -14.33 -11.04 9.23
C ASN A 559 -14.66 -12.42 8.65
N LEU A 560 -14.74 -12.55 7.32
CA LEU A 560 -14.90 -13.86 6.65
C LEU A 560 -13.75 -14.82 6.94
N MET A 561 -12.50 -14.35 6.87
CA MET A 561 -11.34 -15.22 7.10
C MET A 561 -11.36 -15.80 8.51
N ARG A 562 -11.64 -14.97 9.51
CA ARG A 562 -11.80 -15.42 10.91
C ARG A 562 -12.96 -16.40 11.06
N ARG A 563 -14.07 -16.15 10.37
CA ARG A 563 -15.22 -17.04 10.38
C ARG A 563 -14.89 -18.40 9.77
N PHE A 564 -14.24 -18.45 8.60
CA PHE A 564 -13.86 -19.72 7.97
C PHE A 564 -12.89 -20.52 8.83
N ARG A 565 -11.94 -19.85 9.50
CA ARG A 565 -11.12 -20.51 10.52
C ARG A 565 -11.98 -21.11 11.64
N ASN A 566 -12.88 -20.32 12.22
CA ASN A 566 -13.65 -20.73 13.40
C ASN A 566 -14.72 -21.80 13.10
N GLU A 567 -15.42 -21.69 11.96
CA GLU A 567 -16.56 -22.55 11.60
C GLU A 567 -16.14 -23.76 10.76
N LEU A 568 -15.15 -23.61 9.87
CA LEU A 568 -14.72 -24.66 8.94
C LEU A 568 -13.36 -25.27 9.31
N GLY A 569 -12.66 -24.71 10.31
CA GLY A 569 -11.35 -25.21 10.74
C GLY A 569 -10.22 -24.97 9.72
N ILE A 570 -10.40 -24.03 8.79
CA ILE A 570 -9.40 -23.74 7.75
C ILE A 570 -8.19 -23.06 8.38
N SER A 571 -7.00 -23.56 8.07
CA SER A 571 -5.73 -22.93 8.44
C SER A 571 -5.28 -21.98 7.33
N PHE A 572 -4.78 -20.80 7.66
CA PHE A 572 -4.39 -19.79 6.68
C PHE A 572 -2.93 -19.37 6.79
N VAL A 573 -2.30 -19.13 5.65
CA VAL A 573 -1.22 -18.14 5.53
C VAL A 573 -1.83 -16.86 4.95
N TYR A 574 -1.91 -15.81 5.76
CA TYR A 574 -2.42 -14.51 5.37
C TYR A 574 -1.25 -13.59 5.02
N VAL A 575 -1.07 -13.30 3.73
CA VAL A 575 0.00 -12.42 3.26
C VAL A 575 -0.53 -10.98 3.17
N SER A 576 0.21 -10.05 3.76
CA SER A 576 -0.11 -8.61 3.66
C SER A 576 1.12 -7.77 3.95
N HIS A 577 1.19 -6.56 3.40
CA HIS A 577 2.17 -5.56 3.81
C HIS A 577 1.62 -4.61 4.89
N ASP A 578 0.35 -4.76 5.27
CA ASP A 578 -0.37 -3.91 6.22
C ASP A 578 -0.54 -4.60 7.58
N LEU A 579 0.36 -4.28 8.53
CA LEU A 579 0.38 -4.88 9.87
C LEU A 579 -0.92 -4.72 10.67
N PRO A 580 -1.67 -3.60 10.63
CA PRO A 580 -3.00 -3.51 11.25
C PRO A 580 -3.94 -4.64 10.82
N THR A 581 -3.98 -4.99 9.53
CA THR A 581 -4.83 -6.08 9.04
C THR A 581 -4.37 -7.44 9.53
N ILE A 582 -3.04 -7.67 9.54
CA ILE A 582 -2.44 -8.88 10.09
C ILE A 582 -2.77 -9.02 11.57
N ARG A 583 -2.59 -7.94 12.35
CA ARG A 583 -2.92 -7.90 13.78
C ARG A 583 -4.34 -8.39 14.02
N TYR A 584 -5.29 -7.91 13.20
CA TYR A 584 -6.71 -8.23 13.37
C TYR A 584 -7.07 -9.70 13.11
N VAL A 585 -6.41 -10.37 12.17
CA VAL A 585 -6.79 -11.73 11.73
C VAL A 585 -5.84 -12.84 12.20
N ALA A 586 -4.56 -12.54 12.37
CA ALA A 586 -3.52 -13.54 12.58
C ALA A 586 -3.31 -13.87 14.06
N ASP A 587 -2.99 -15.14 14.32
CA ASP A 587 -2.63 -15.65 15.63
C ASP A 587 -1.11 -15.53 15.88
N ARG A 588 -0.31 -15.84 14.84
CA ARG A 588 1.13 -15.63 14.77
C ARG A 588 1.50 -14.81 13.54
N THR A 589 2.62 -14.11 13.59
CA THR A 589 3.14 -13.33 12.47
C THR A 589 4.60 -13.66 12.22
N ALA A 590 4.94 -13.86 10.95
CA ALA A 590 6.28 -13.95 10.42
C ALA A 590 6.59 -12.70 9.58
N ILE A 591 7.69 -12.02 9.89
CA ILE A 591 8.18 -10.84 9.18
C ILE A 591 9.26 -11.28 8.19
N MET A 592 9.03 -11.01 6.91
CA MET A 592 9.90 -11.39 5.80
C MET A 592 10.60 -10.16 5.21
N TYR A 593 11.92 -10.28 5.02
CA TYR A 593 12.76 -9.27 4.41
C TYR A 593 13.75 -9.92 3.44
N LEU A 594 13.72 -9.49 2.17
CA LEU A 594 14.67 -9.90 1.13
C LEU A 594 14.93 -11.43 1.10
N GLY A 595 13.86 -12.23 1.03
CA GLY A 595 13.94 -13.69 0.96
C GLY A 595 13.99 -14.42 2.30
N GLU A 596 14.28 -13.74 3.42
CA GLU A 596 14.45 -14.35 4.74
C GLU A 596 13.32 -13.99 5.70
N ILE A 597 13.03 -14.89 6.66
CA ILE A 597 12.14 -14.57 7.80
C ILE A 597 12.98 -14.05 8.96
N VAL A 598 12.85 -12.75 9.27
CA VAL A 598 13.70 -12.06 10.24
C VAL A 598 13.13 -12.03 11.66
N GLU A 599 11.82 -12.19 11.82
CA GLU A 599 11.17 -12.23 13.13
C GLU A 599 9.87 -13.04 13.04
N VAL A 600 9.60 -13.91 14.03
CA VAL A 600 8.36 -14.69 14.12
C VAL A 600 7.89 -14.73 15.55
N GLY A 601 6.60 -14.53 15.82
CA GLY A 601 6.02 -14.76 17.14
C GLY A 601 4.51 -14.61 17.19
N PRO A 602 3.90 -14.81 18.37
CA PRO A 602 2.51 -14.45 18.60
C PRO A 602 2.27 -13.00 18.19
N THR A 603 1.22 -12.75 17.40
CA THR A 603 1.05 -11.46 16.72
C THR A 603 1.02 -10.27 17.68
N ASP A 604 0.28 -10.38 18.79
CA ASP A 604 0.23 -9.33 19.80
C ASP A 604 1.60 -9.08 20.47
N THR A 605 2.32 -10.15 20.82
CA THR A 605 3.66 -10.05 21.42
C THR A 605 4.65 -9.41 20.44
N LEU A 606 4.63 -9.84 19.17
CA LEU A 606 5.52 -9.31 18.13
C LEU A 606 5.30 -7.81 17.91
N ILE A 607 4.06 -7.34 17.92
CA ILE A 607 3.74 -5.92 17.71
C ILE A 607 4.14 -5.07 18.92
N LEU A 608 3.85 -5.55 20.13
CA LEU A 608 4.15 -4.84 21.37
C LEU A 608 5.66 -4.82 21.68
N GLU A 609 6.34 -5.96 21.51
CA GLU A 609 7.74 -6.13 21.92
C GLU A 609 8.77 -6.10 20.79
N ARG A 610 8.32 -5.99 19.53
CA ARG A 610 9.09 -5.86 18.27
C ARG A 610 10.60 -5.75 18.44
N LYS A 611 11.31 -6.81 18.06
CA LYS A 611 12.72 -6.98 18.41
C LYS A 611 13.64 -6.66 17.24
N HIS A 612 13.25 -7.04 16.02
CA HIS A 612 14.08 -6.75 14.84
C HIS A 612 13.91 -5.28 14.41
N PRO A 613 15.00 -4.55 14.09
CA PRO A 613 14.93 -3.16 13.63
C PRO A 613 14.04 -2.95 12.38
N TYR A 614 13.97 -3.94 11.49
CA TYR A 614 13.04 -3.92 10.36
C TYR A 614 11.57 -4.00 10.78
N THR A 615 11.22 -4.85 11.76
CA THR A 615 9.86 -4.92 12.30
C THR A 615 9.46 -3.58 12.95
N GLN A 616 10.40 -2.93 13.63
CA GLN A 616 10.22 -1.57 14.15
C GLN A 616 9.94 -0.58 13.02
N LEU A 617 10.75 -0.60 11.96
CA LEU A 617 10.55 0.25 10.78
C LEU A 617 9.16 0.06 10.14
N LEU A 618 8.71 -1.18 9.97
CA LEU A 618 7.38 -1.46 9.41
C LEU A 618 6.24 -0.87 10.28
N LEU A 619 6.36 -0.99 11.60
CA LEU A 619 5.36 -0.48 12.55
C LEU A 619 5.38 1.05 12.65
N ASP A 620 6.57 1.65 12.61
CA ASP A 620 6.73 3.10 12.59
C ASP A 620 6.20 3.70 11.28
N ALA A 621 6.34 2.97 10.16
CA ALA A 621 5.83 3.39 8.85
C ALA A 621 4.32 3.17 8.65
N SER A 622 3.74 2.15 9.30
CA SER A 622 2.32 1.82 9.13
C SER A 622 1.44 2.98 9.63
N PRO A 623 0.47 3.47 8.84
CA PRO A 623 -0.36 4.60 9.26
C PRO A 623 -1.33 4.19 10.37
N GLU A 624 -1.66 5.12 11.27
CA GLU A 624 -2.56 4.88 12.41
C GLU A 624 -3.85 5.69 12.25
N PRO A 625 -5.03 5.04 12.24
CA PRO A 625 -6.31 5.72 12.10
C PRO A 625 -6.73 6.51 13.36
N ASP A 626 -6.21 6.16 14.55
CA ASP A 626 -6.53 6.90 15.78
C ASP A 626 -5.93 8.32 15.74
N PRO A 627 -6.74 9.38 15.68
CA PRO A 627 -6.25 10.76 15.63
C PRO A 627 -5.52 11.23 16.90
N ALA A 628 -5.61 10.47 17.99
CA ALA A 628 -4.85 10.73 19.22
C ALA A 628 -3.37 10.29 19.09
N VAL A 629 -3.07 9.35 18.20
CA VAL A 629 -1.71 8.83 18.01
C VAL A 629 -0.97 9.73 17.02
N VAL A 630 0.20 10.23 17.44
CA VAL A 630 1.07 11.04 16.58
C VAL A 630 2.38 10.31 16.36
N LYS A 631 2.61 9.86 15.13
CA LYS A 631 3.87 9.23 14.72
C LYS A 631 4.90 10.26 14.28
N ALA A 632 6.17 9.96 14.55
CA ALA A 632 7.26 10.75 14.02
C ALA A 632 7.32 10.60 12.48
N PRO A 633 7.66 11.65 11.73
CA PRO A 633 7.85 11.54 10.28
C PRO A 633 9.01 10.60 9.94
N LEU A 634 8.77 9.68 8.99
CA LEU A 634 9.81 8.79 8.47
C LEU A 634 10.48 9.43 7.25
N GLU A 635 11.51 10.25 7.44
CA GLU A 635 12.13 11.00 6.32
C GLU A 635 13.04 10.13 5.43
N SER A 636 13.69 9.12 6.00
CA SER A 636 14.59 8.22 5.27
C SER A 636 14.71 6.87 5.97
N ALA A 637 14.69 5.81 5.18
CA ALA A 637 14.99 4.45 5.60
C ALA A 637 15.88 3.71 4.58
N GLY A 638 16.50 4.44 3.64
CA GLY A 638 17.24 3.86 2.51
C GLY A 638 16.36 3.14 1.49
N GLU A 639 16.96 2.67 0.39
CA GLU A 639 16.31 1.84 -0.62
C GLU A 639 16.49 0.35 -0.32
N ILE A 640 15.52 -0.48 -0.74
CA ILE A 640 15.61 -1.93 -0.61
C ILE A 640 16.74 -2.44 -1.52
N PRO A 641 17.71 -3.23 -1.01
CA PRO A 641 18.76 -3.84 -1.82
C PRO A 641 18.21 -4.78 -2.90
N SER A 642 19.03 -5.09 -3.90
CA SER A 642 18.65 -6.04 -4.95
C SER A 642 18.62 -7.48 -4.43
N ALA A 643 17.54 -8.21 -4.69
CA ALA A 643 17.48 -9.65 -4.43
C ALA A 643 18.34 -10.49 -5.40
N VAL A 644 18.90 -9.90 -6.46
CA VAL A 644 19.86 -10.59 -7.35
C VAL A 644 21.23 -10.72 -6.69
N GLU A 645 21.58 -9.73 -5.87
CA GLU A 645 22.84 -9.70 -5.15
C GLU A 645 22.55 -9.31 -3.70
N PRO A 646 22.03 -10.27 -2.89
CA PRO A 646 21.70 -9.99 -1.51
C PRO A 646 22.92 -9.43 -0.74
N PRO A 647 22.71 -8.55 0.26
CA PRO A 647 23.80 -8.00 1.05
C PRO A 647 24.57 -9.08 1.79
N ASN A 648 25.88 -8.90 1.92
CA ASN A 648 26.72 -9.71 2.79
C ASN A 648 26.20 -9.67 4.25
N GLY A 649 26.25 -10.80 4.96
CA GLY A 649 25.74 -10.91 6.34
C GLY A 649 24.23 -10.69 6.46
N CYS A 650 23.82 -9.77 7.34
CA CYS A 650 22.40 -9.46 7.58
C CYS A 650 21.83 -8.65 6.41
N HIS A 651 20.79 -9.17 5.74
CA HIS A 651 20.20 -8.50 4.58
C HIS A 651 19.69 -7.07 4.88
N PHE A 652 19.30 -6.78 6.12
CA PHE A 652 18.76 -5.46 6.52
C PHE A 652 19.82 -4.44 6.95
N HIS A 653 21.11 -4.80 7.07
CA HIS A 653 22.11 -3.93 7.69
C HIS A 653 22.26 -2.56 7.00
N THR A 654 22.05 -2.52 5.68
CA THR A 654 22.16 -1.30 4.85
C THR A 654 21.15 -0.21 5.23
N ARG A 655 20.07 -0.58 5.92
CA ARG A 655 18.96 0.28 6.37
C ARG A 655 18.80 0.28 7.89
N CYS A 656 19.63 -0.47 8.60
CA CYS A 656 19.50 -0.68 10.03
C CYS A 656 20.21 0.43 10.82
N PRO A 657 19.49 1.24 11.63
CA PRO A 657 20.12 2.26 12.49
C PRO A 657 20.91 1.67 13.66
N LYS A 658 20.86 0.34 13.84
CA LYS A 658 21.59 -0.42 14.87
C LYS A 658 22.65 -1.34 14.25
N ALA A 659 23.04 -1.11 13.00
CA ALA A 659 24.00 -1.97 12.31
C ALA A 659 25.36 -1.97 13.02
N MET A 660 25.90 -3.17 13.28
CA MET A 660 27.20 -3.35 13.92
C MET A 660 28.27 -3.69 12.89
N THR A 661 29.55 -3.68 13.28
CA THR A 661 30.68 -3.98 12.39
C THR A 661 30.60 -5.38 11.76
N HIS A 662 30.02 -6.35 12.48
CA HIS A 662 29.85 -7.73 12.01
C HIS A 662 28.52 -8.00 11.30
N CYS A 663 27.70 -6.97 11.04
CA CYS A 663 26.43 -7.13 10.32
C CYS A 663 26.59 -7.37 8.82
N GLY A 664 27.80 -7.24 8.26
CA GLY A 664 28.10 -7.65 6.88
C GLY A 664 28.31 -6.53 5.86
N TRP A 665 28.84 -5.37 6.26
CA TRP A 665 29.21 -4.29 5.33
C TRP A 665 30.02 -4.76 4.12
N GLU A 666 29.84 -4.10 2.98
CA GLU A 666 30.43 -4.46 1.69
C GLU A 666 30.72 -3.25 0.79
N GLY A 667 31.32 -3.48 -0.38
CA GLY A 667 31.72 -2.40 -1.28
C GLY A 667 30.54 -1.55 -1.79
N ARG A 668 29.34 -2.13 -1.90
CA ARG A 668 28.13 -1.39 -2.33
C ARG A 668 27.70 -0.33 -1.31
N ASP A 669 27.93 -0.57 -0.02
CA ASP A 669 27.60 0.40 1.02
C ASP A 669 28.41 1.69 0.91
N VAL A 670 29.63 1.60 0.40
CA VAL A 670 30.48 2.75 0.08
C VAL A 670 29.86 3.58 -1.04
N ALA A 671 29.41 2.92 -2.12
CA ALA A 671 28.73 3.60 -3.21
C ALA A 671 27.41 4.26 -2.75
N THR A 672 26.64 3.58 -1.90
CA THR A 672 25.43 4.15 -1.30
C THR A 672 25.75 5.33 -0.38
N ALA A 673 26.83 5.28 0.42
CA ALA A 673 27.26 6.40 1.25
C ALA A 673 27.60 7.65 0.43
N LEU A 674 28.31 7.47 -0.69
CA LEU A 674 28.62 8.57 -1.62
C LEU A 674 27.33 9.15 -2.23
N SER A 675 26.37 8.30 -2.57
CA SER A 675 25.07 8.73 -3.09
C SER A 675 24.26 9.52 -2.07
N GLU A 676 24.14 9.01 -0.83
CA GLU A 676 23.46 9.69 0.27
C GLU A 676 24.12 11.03 0.63
N TRP A 677 25.46 11.09 0.59
CA TRP A 677 26.21 12.34 0.78
C TRP A 677 25.82 13.40 -0.26
N ARG A 678 25.71 13.03 -1.55
CA ARG A 678 25.26 13.94 -2.61
C ARG A 678 23.81 14.39 -2.42
N ILE A 679 22.92 13.47 -1.99
CA ILE A 679 21.52 13.80 -1.70
C ILE A 679 21.45 14.86 -0.59
N GLN A 680 22.31 14.75 0.42
CA GLN A 680 22.42 15.71 1.53
C GLN A 680 23.11 17.03 1.14
N GLY A 681 23.53 17.19 -0.12
CA GLY A 681 24.24 18.37 -0.61
C GLY A 681 25.74 18.40 -0.26
N GLY A 682 26.29 17.28 0.20
CA GLY A 682 27.72 17.14 0.45
C GLY A 682 28.51 17.13 -0.85
N GLU A 683 29.58 17.93 -0.89
CA GLU A 683 30.54 17.93 -2.00
C GLU A 683 31.57 16.80 -1.83
N ILE A 684 32.00 16.21 -2.94
CA ILE A 684 33.08 15.21 -2.99
C ILE A 684 34.19 15.84 -3.83
N ARG A 685 35.32 16.19 -3.20
CA ARG A 685 36.38 16.99 -3.79
C ARG A 685 37.63 16.19 -4.11
N TYR A 686 37.95 15.19 -3.31
CA TYR A 686 39.21 14.43 -3.38
C TYR A 686 39.00 13.01 -3.92
N LEU A 687 37.76 12.53 -3.93
CA LEU A 687 37.39 11.22 -4.47
C LEU A 687 36.73 11.35 -5.87
N GLY A 688 37.10 10.45 -6.76
CA GLY A 688 36.56 10.32 -8.11
C GLY A 688 35.54 9.17 -8.25
N GLY A 689 35.59 8.48 -9.39
CA GLY A 689 34.70 7.36 -9.69
C GLY A 689 34.90 6.18 -8.73
N VAL A 690 33.79 5.54 -8.34
CA VAL A 690 33.78 4.31 -7.54
C VAL A 690 33.48 3.10 -8.42
N SER A 691 34.29 2.05 -8.30
CA SER A 691 33.99 0.74 -8.87
C SER A 691 33.82 -0.27 -7.73
N VAL A 692 32.76 -1.08 -7.80
CA VAL A 692 32.43 -2.04 -6.74
C VAL A 692 32.59 -3.45 -7.28
N THR A 693 33.23 -4.31 -6.49
CA THR A 693 33.41 -5.74 -6.81
C THR A 693 33.17 -6.56 -5.53
N GLY A 694 31.91 -6.91 -5.27
CA GLY A 694 31.49 -7.62 -4.07
C GLY A 694 31.88 -6.88 -2.79
N LEU A 695 32.76 -7.47 -1.99
CA LEU A 695 33.23 -6.95 -0.70
C LEU A 695 34.25 -5.79 -0.82
N THR A 696 34.60 -5.36 -2.03
CA THR A 696 35.58 -4.30 -2.24
C THR A 696 34.97 -3.15 -3.03
N ALA A 697 35.28 -1.92 -2.62
CA ALA A 697 35.07 -0.71 -3.41
C ALA A 697 36.43 -0.07 -3.71
N GLN A 698 36.65 0.34 -4.96
CA GLN A 698 37.84 1.08 -5.37
C GLN A 698 37.43 2.47 -5.82
N LEU A 699 38.00 3.49 -5.17
CA LEU A 699 37.73 4.89 -5.46
C LEU A 699 38.97 5.50 -6.12
N ALA A 700 38.81 6.06 -7.31
CA ALA A 700 39.87 6.86 -7.92
C ALA A 700 40.10 8.15 -7.10
N LEU A 701 41.33 8.66 -7.08
CA LEU A 701 41.59 10.00 -6.56
C LEU A 701 41.21 11.04 -7.61
N ALA A 702 40.68 12.18 -7.15
CA ALA A 702 40.47 13.33 -8.02
C ALA A 702 41.83 13.89 -8.50
N GLU A 703 41.83 14.58 -9.63
CA GLU A 703 43.06 15.14 -10.21
C GLU A 703 43.69 16.17 -9.25
N GLY A 704 44.94 15.92 -8.85
CA GLY A 704 45.67 16.77 -7.90
C GLY A 704 45.35 16.52 -6.41
N ALA A 705 44.50 15.54 -6.08
CA ALA A 705 44.22 15.17 -4.69
C ALA A 705 45.34 14.30 -4.08
N ASP A 706 45.70 14.57 -2.83
CA ASP A 706 46.58 13.70 -2.05
C ASP A 706 45.79 12.61 -1.30
N GLU A 707 46.47 11.51 -0.99
CA GLU A 707 45.86 10.34 -0.36
C GLU A 707 45.29 10.62 1.03
N ALA A 708 45.93 11.49 1.82
CA ALA A 708 45.51 11.78 3.18
C ALA A 708 44.18 12.57 3.17
N SER A 709 44.09 13.63 2.35
CA SER A 709 42.86 14.39 2.18
C SER A 709 41.70 13.53 1.66
N ALA A 710 41.98 12.64 0.71
CA ALA A 710 40.98 11.71 0.18
C ALA A 710 40.51 10.70 1.23
N ARG A 711 41.42 10.22 2.09
CA ARG A 711 41.10 9.32 3.19
C ARG A 711 40.24 10.00 4.25
N ASP A 712 40.54 11.24 4.61
CA ASP A 712 39.78 12.02 5.58
C ASP A 712 38.36 12.32 5.06
N GLU A 713 38.24 12.69 3.78
CA GLU A 713 36.94 12.87 3.11
C GLU A 713 36.14 11.55 3.09
N LEU A 714 36.79 10.43 2.75
CA LEU A 714 36.16 9.11 2.76
C LEU A 714 35.69 8.73 4.18
N GLN A 715 36.50 8.97 5.20
CA GLN A 715 36.13 8.70 6.59
C GLN A 715 34.90 9.52 6.99
N ALA A 716 34.86 10.81 6.63
CA ALA A 716 33.72 11.67 6.91
C ALA A 716 32.44 11.15 6.25
N ILE A 717 32.51 10.80 4.96
CA ILE A 717 31.37 10.26 4.19
C ILE A 717 30.86 8.95 4.78
N LEU A 718 31.74 7.98 5.03
CA LEU A 718 31.34 6.67 5.55
C LEU A 718 30.80 6.77 6.98
N SER A 719 31.39 7.62 7.82
CA SER A 719 30.93 7.82 9.20
C SER A 719 29.61 8.57 9.26
N ALA A 720 29.35 9.48 8.32
CA ALA A 720 28.07 10.17 8.18
C ALA A 720 26.94 9.22 7.80
N LYS A 721 27.22 8.20 6.96
CA LYS A 721 26.26 7.11 6.71
C LYS A 721 26.04 6.26 7.96
N HIS A 722 27.10 5.66 8.50
CA HIS A 722 27.03 4.88 9.72
C HIS A 722 28.42 4.69 10.35
N PRO A 723 28.60 4.90 11.68
CA PRO A 723 29.91 4.74 12.32
C PRO A 723 30.55 3.36 12.11
N SER A 724 29.74 2.29 12.17
CA SER A 724 30.19 0.91 11.95
C SER A 724 30.73 0.65 10.54
N LEU A 725 30.32 1.41 9.51
CA LEU A 725 30.78 1.21 8.14
C LEU A 725 32.28 1.53 8.02
N TRP A 726 32.71 2.67 8.56
CA TRP A 726 34.13 3.01 8.63
C TRP A 726 34.91 2.04 9.53
N GLN A 727 34.34 1.67 10.68
CA GLN A 727 35.00 0.77 11.64
C GLN A 727 35.22 -0.65 11.08
N ALA A 728 34.31 -1.13 10.23
CA ALA A 728 34.43 -2.43 9.57
C ALA A 728 35.36 -2.40 8.34
N ALA A 729 35.62 -1.22 7.78
CA ALA A 729 36.39 -1.05 6.57
C ALA A 729 37.90 -1.19 6.81
N ARG A 730 38.56 -1.99 5.97
CA ARG A 730 40.02 -1.96 5.82
C ARG A 730 40.38 -1.12 4.61
N ILE A 731 41.14 -0.04 4.84
CA ILE A 731 41.56 0.88 3.79
C ILE A 731 42.94 0.47 3.25
N GLU A 732 43.01 0.25 1.94
CA GLU A 732 44.23 -0.06 1.20
C GLU A 732 44.55 1.05 0.22
N ALA A 733 45.67 1.72 0.41
CA ALA A 733 46.15 2.71 -0.53
C ALA A 733 46.82 2.04 -1.74
N ARG A 734 46.51 2.52 -2.93
CA ARG A 734 47.20 2.18 -4.18
C ARG A 734 47.50 3.46 -4.95
N GLU A 735 48.49 3.44 -5.82
CA GLU A 735 48.87 4.61 -6.60
C GLU A 735 47.64 5.15 -7.38
N GLY A 736 47.19 6.37 -7.01
CA GLY A 736 46.00 7.02 -7.60
C GLY A 736 44.63 6.48 -7.18
N SER A 737 44.51 5.61 -6.17
CA SER A 737 43.20 5.12 -5.69
C SER A 737 43.18 4.66 -4.23
N LEU A 738 42.00 4.70 -3.62
CA LEU A 738 41.73 4.11 -2.30
C LEU A 738 40.87 2.86 -2.47
N GLY A 739 41.36 1.73 -1.97
CA GLY A 739 40.61 0.49 -1.83
C GLY A 739 39.95 0.39 -0.45
N VAL A 740 38.67 0.03 -0.42
CA VAL A 740 37.91 -0.23 0.79
C VAL A 740 37.50 -1.69 0.76
N VAL A 741 38.02 -2.48 1.71
CA VAL A 741 37.82 -3.94 1.75
C VAL A 741 37.07 -4.32 3.02
N PHE A 742 36.06 -5.19 2.86
CA PHE A 742 35.29 -5.76 3.95
C PHE A 742 35.46 -7.28 4.03
N SER A 743 35.05 -7.85 5.17
CA SER A 743 35.09 -9.30 5.41
C SER A 743 33.74 -9.95 5.12
N ALA A 744 33.75 -11.18 4.61
CA ALA A 744 32.54 -11.97 4.44
C ALA A 744 31.90 -12.28 5.81
N GLN A 745 30.58 -12.19 5.89
CA GLN A 745 29.78 -12.50 7.07
C GLN A 745 28.62 -13.42 6.66
N ALA A 746 28.25 -14.35 7.54
CA ALA A 746 27.04 -15.17 7.34
C ALA A 746 25.80 -14.35 7.73
N SER A 747 24.62 -14.68 7.19
CA SER A 747 23.36 -14.09 7.68
C SER A 747 23.08 -14.55 9.12
N PRO A 748 22.54 -13.69 10.00
CA PRO A 748 22.17 -14.11 11.35
C PRO A 748 21.08 -15.19 11.28
N LYS A 749 21.32 -16.35 11.89
CA LYS A 749 20.28 -17.37 12.04
C LYS A 749 19.20 -16.90 13.03
N ARG A 750 17.96 -17.31 12.79
CA ARG A 750 16.83 -17.03 13.69
C ARG A 750 17.01 -17.79 15.01
N ARG A 751 16.88 -17.09 16.14
CA ARG A 751 17.05 -17.63 17.51
C ARG A 751 15.81 -17.37 18.35
N LEU A 752 15.49 -18.29 19.26
CA LEU A 752 14.40 -18.10 20.22
C LEU A 752 14.83 -17.12 21.32
N ILE A 753 14.05 -16.08 21.54
CA ILE A 753 14.32 -15.02 22.54
C ILE A 753 13.26 -14.95 23.64
N ALA A 754 12.06 -15.46 23.37
CA ALA A 754 11.01 -15.67 24.35
C ALA A 754 10.11 -16.82 23.87
N ARG A 755 9.10 -17.19 24.66
CA ARG A 755 8.16 -18.26 24.30
C ARG A 755 7.54 -17.98 22.92
N GLU A 756 7.80 -18.86 21.97
CA GLU A 756 7.34 -18.78 20.57
C GLU A 756 7.78 -17.53 19.79
N HIS A 757 8.66 -16.69 20.35
CA HIS A 757 9.16 -15.47 19.70
C HIS A 757 10.63 -15.64 19.33
N SER A 758 10.92 -15.58 18.04
CA SER A 758 12.26 -15.78 17.49
C SER A 758 12.67 -14.65 16.54
N VAL A 759 13.96 -14.33 16.50
CA VAL A 759 14.51 -13.20 15.74
C VAL A 759 15.86 -13.55 15.11
N ALA A 760 16.09 -13.10 13.87
CA ALA A 760 17.34 -13.23 13.13
C ALA A 760 18.14 -11.92 13.24
N CYS A 761 18.72 -11.64 14.42
CA CYS A 761 19.47 -10.41 14.64
C CYS A 761 20.61 -10.62 15.63
N TYR A 762 21.79 -10.06 15.33
CA TYR A 762 22.97 -10.13 16.18
C TYR A 762 22.86 -9.38 17.52
N LEU A 763 21.86 -8.51 17.68
CA LEU A 763 21.61 -7.80 18.94
C LEU A 763 21.16 -8.73 20.07
N TYR A 764 20.70 -9.94 19.74
CA TYR A 764 20.12 -10.86 20.71
C TYR A 764 20.94 -12.15 20.81
N GLU A 765 21.23 -12.53 22.05
CA GLU A 765 21.79 -13.84 22.40
C GLU A 765 20.64 -14.84 22.61
N GLU A 766 20.93 -16.11 22.40
CA GLU A 766 19.97 -17.20 22.59
C GLU A 766 19.63 -17.30 24.09
N VAL A 767 18.35 -17.20 24.44
CA VAL A 767 17.96 -17.36 25.84
C VAL A 767 18.10 -18.83 26.20
N GLY A 768 19.02 -19.14 27.11
CA GLY A 768 19.19 -20.50 27.62
C GLY A 768 17.85 -21.04 28.11
N THR A 769 17.46 -22.20 27.59
CA THR A 769 16.24 -22.91 28.00
C THR A 769 16.29 -23.16 29.51
N ALA A 770 15.53 -22.39 30.28
CA ALA A 770 15.36 -22.57 31.73
C ALA A 770 14.10 -23.39 32.01
#